data_AF-K9DEQ0-F1
#
_entry.id   AF-K9DEQ0-F1
#
_cell.length_a   1.000
_cell.length_b   1.000
_cell.length_c   1.000
_cell.angle_alpha   90.00
_cell.angle_beta   90.00
_cell.angle_gamma   90.00
#
_symmetry.space_group_name_H-M   'P 1'
#
loop_
_entity.id
_entity.type
_entity.pdbx_description
1 polymer ?
#
loop_
_entity_poly.entity_id
_entity_poly.type
_entity_poly.pdbx_seq_one_letter_code
_entity_poly.pdbx_strand_id
1 'polypeptide(L)'
;MRIVIDLLAYTGRVDPAALELCAALARARGADDRYQGELWVAAPLHDQEALETLRLEPLLAARVRAFDLGSNPRLAALLRRHALAGLAPAAALAVGPQAAAGEAAPSSAPYPILTRAPADAQNPAALLDALETSAANGARPAQAPSTRPKLAYVSPLPPVHSGIADYSAELVPELSAFYDVELVVAQDKVDDRRLDGMRLRDPDWLRAHAHEFERVVYHFGNSHAHQHMFQLLRDVPGTVVLHDFYFSGVLDNLEREKYLPKGFLRALYESHGYTGLLSHRKEGRNPSIWTYPLNKAVLDHANGVIVHSDFSRTLAEEWYGPGAADGWRTIPLLRGRPDGAASDAGRAAARTAARRRLGLDDDAFVVCTFGMLGSTKLNAELLDAFLASPLGADPHCRLVFVGANDPGPYGEQLAERIAASAAANRIRITGFVDAAAYADWLAACDGAVQLRNATRGETSASVLDCLLYGVPTVVNAHGSTALLPDDVLVKLEDRFETADLAAGLASLRADRALRERLSGNALEHMARHHAPPQVGRLYLEAIEDFARNGRDAVYRRVVNAAAPLAAQAELPALAAAIAFNRAPAPQRQLLVDVSAMVQSDLKTGIQRVVRSILLSLFAAPPAGFRIEPVYSVGANQPYCYARGFGMKQVGESELALEDAPCEIRPGDVFFGLDLFTNGTSQNEQRLLEMRARGVEVYFVVYDVLPILRPEVFPFGTEQYFGDFLRTVHKVADGVLCISRAVADELAGWIEREKMTRRSPLKLAHFHLGADIDASAPSFGLPPDADQVLAALGQRPSFLMVGTVEPRKGHAQALAAFELLWESGVDVNLVVVGKQGWMVEKVCERMAAHPEKSRRLFWLAGISDEMLLKLYANSSALLAPSEGEGFGLPLIEAAQHGIPILARSLPVFREVAGEHAAYFEGLAPQDLADAVTGWLALQRAGTAPPSTGMPWLTWDGSARQVLDALVRQRWYKTLPGSAQAGVNTR
;
A
#
# COMPACT_ATOMS: atom_id res chain seq x y z
N MET A 1 -20.77 8.68 16.67
CA MET A 1 -21.47 9.76 15.94
C MET A 1 -20.46 10.80 15.46
N ARG A 2 -20.56 11.25 14.20
CA ARG A 2 -19.75 12.38 13.67
C ARG A 2 -20.49 13.69 13.94
N ILE A 3 -19.80 14.69 14.48
CA ILE A 3 -20.37 16.05 14.67
C ILE A 3 -19.80 16.95 13.58
N VAL A 4 -20.63 17.75 12.92
CA VAL A 4 -20.16 18.72 11.93
C VAL A 4 -20.42 20.17 12.36
N ILE A 5 -19.38 20.99 12.31
CA ILE A 5 -19.43 22.42 12.58
C ILE A 5 -19.22 23.16 11.26
N ASP A 6 -20.19 24.00 10.87
CA ASP A 6 -20.16 24.75 9.61
C ASP A 6 -19.89 26.23 9.87
N LEU A 7 -18.66 26.66 9.58
CA LEU A 7 -18.17 28.00 9.83
C LEU A 7 -18.39 28.96 8.63
N LEU A 8 -19.01 28.49 7.55
CA LEU A 8 -19.22 29.28 6.33
C LEU A 8 -20.48 30.17 6.37
N ALA A 9 -21.28 30.09 7.43
CA ALA A 9 -22.49 30.91 7.58
C ALA A 9 -22.21 32.38 7.96
N TYR A 10 -20.98 32.72 8.35
CA TYR A 10 -20.63 34.06 8.82
C TYR A 10 -19.44 34.66 8.04
N THR A 11 -19.73 35.75 7.31
CA THR A 11 -18.85 36.86 6.87
C THR A 11 -17.46 36.56 6.26
N GLY A 12 -17.18 35.33 5.82
CA GLY A 12 -15.90 34.99 5.17
C GLY A 12 -14.69 34.98 6.10
N ARG A 13 -14.90 35.01 7.43
CA ARG A 13 -13.90 34.85 8.48
C ARG A 13 -14.47 34.00 9.59
N VAL A 14 -13.68 33.08 10.13
CA VAL A 14 -14.12 32.20 11.22
C VAL A 14 -14.23 32.98 12.54
N ASP A 15 -15.35 32.84 13.26
CA ASP A 15 -15.57 33.42 14.59
C ASP A 15 -14.66 32.75 15.65
N PRO A 16 -13.83 33.51 16.40
CA PRO A 16 -12.99 32.98 17.48
C PRO A 16 -13.76 32.14 18.52
N ALA A 17 -15.00 32.51 18.86
CA ALA A 17 -15.81 31.77 19.82
C ALA A 17 -16.24 30.39 19.28
N ALA A 18 -16.37 30.26 17.96
CA ALA A 18 -16.67 28.98 17.32
C ALA A 18 -15.45 28.05 17.33
N LEU A 19 -14.23 28.60 17.20
CA LEU A 19 -12.98 27.85 17.36
C LEU A 19 -12.80 27.35 18.80
N GLU A 20 -13.12 28.18 19.80
CA GLU A 20 -13.09 27.77 21.22
C GLU A 20 -14.07 26.63 21.53
N LEU A 21 -15.29 26.67 20.95
CA LEU A 21 -16.26 25.58 21.08
C LEU A 21 -15.74 24.27 20.43
N CYS A 22 -15.11 24.35 19.26
CA CYS A 22 -14.50 23.18 18.61
C CYS A 22 -13.46 22.53 19.54
N ALA A 23 -12.57 23.34 20.11
CA ALA A 23 -11.54 22.88 21.04
C ALA A 23 -12.15 22.30 22.33
N ALA A 24 -13.20 22.91 22.85
CA ALA A 24 -13.90 22.42 24.05
C ALA A 24 -14.59 21.07 23.83
N LEU A 25 -15.27 20.88 22.69
CA LEU A 25 -15.91 19.61 22.32
C LEU A 25 -14.89 18.48 22.11
N ALA A 26 -13.75 18.79 21.48
CA ALA A 26 -12.67 17.82 21.29
C ALA A 26 -12.02 17.40 22.63
N ARG A 27 -11.79 18.35 23.55
CA ARG A 27 -11.29 18.06 24.90
C ARG A 27 -12.27 17.19 25.71
N ALA A 28 -13.56 17.50 25.67
CA ALA A 28 -14.57 16.71 26.38
C ALA A 28 -14.68 15.26 25.86
N ARG A 29 -14.53 15.05 24.53
CA ARG A 29 -14.46 13.70 23.95
C ARG A 29 -13.17 12.96 24.28
N GLY A 30 -12.03 13.66 24.36
CA GLY A 30 -10.74 13.04 24.68
C GLY A 30 -10.60 12.59 26.14
N ALA A 31 -11.46 13.10 27.03
CA ALA A 31 -11.42 12.80 28.47
C ALA A 31 -12.35 11.65 28.89
N ASP A 32 -13.22 11.15 28.01
CA ASP A 32 -14.26 10.16 28.34
C ASP A 32 -14.38 9.11 27.22
N ASP A 33 -13.97 7.88 27.53
CA ASP A 33 -13.87 6.75 26.59
C ASP A 33 -15.21 6.33 25.96
N ARG A 34 -16.34 6.82 26.49
CA ARG A 34 -17.67 6.61 25.90
C ARG A 34 -17.82 7.26 24.51
N TYR A 35 -17.02 8.26 24.18
CA TYR A 35 -17.18 9.07 22.97
C TYR A 35 -16.12 8.78 21.88
N GLN A 36 -16.34 7.73 21.08
CA GLN A 36 -15.40 7.24 20.05
C GLN A 36 -15.49 7.92 18.66
N GLY A 37 -16.39 8.90 18.45
CA GLY A 37 -16.65 9.50 17.11
C GLY A 37 -15.82 10.74 16.74
N GLU A 38 -15.68 11.01 15.44
CA GLU A 38 -14.89 12.12 14.84
C GLU A 38 -15.64 13.50 14.84
N LEU A 39 -14.89 14.62 14.84
CA LEU A 39 -15.41 16.00 14.78
C LEU A 39 -14.99 16.68 13.47
N TRP A 40 -15.91 16.90 12.55
CA TRP A 40 -15.65 17.47 11.22
C TRP A 40 -15.97 18.97 11.20
N VAL A 41 -15.16 19.80 10.54
CA VAL A 41 -15.32 21.28 10.56
C VAL A 41 -15.23 21.84 9.14
N ALA A 42 -16.34 22.33 8.59
CA ALA A 42 -16.34 23.01 7.30
C ALA A 42 -15.91 24.48 7.49
N ALA A 43 -14.75 24.84 6.94
CA ALA A 43 -14.17 26.19 6.97
C ALA A 43 -13.54 26.55 5.61
N PRO A 44 -13.56 27.82 5.18
CA PRO A 44 -13.00 28.23 3.89
C PRO A 44 -11.48 28.01 3.82
N LEU A 45 -10.95 27.40 2.74
CA LEU A 45 -9.51 27.13 2.61
C LEU A 45 -8.64 28.40 2.48
N HIS A 46 -9.23 29.54 2.11
CA HIS A 46 -8.49 30.80 1.98
C HIS A 46 -8.21 31.50 3.32
N ASP A 47 -8.85 31.07 4.42
CA ASP A 47 -8.55 31.57 5.77
C ASP A 47 -7.50 30.65 6.43
N GLN A 48 -6.24 30.82 5.99
CA GLN A 48 -5.10 30.01 6.46
C GLN A 48 -4.93 30.06 7.99
N GLU A 49 -5.23 31.19 8.61
CA GLU A 49 -5.12 31.39 10.06
C GLU A 49 -6.13 30.53 10.84
N ALA A 50 -7.37 30.43 10.38
CA ALA A 50 -8.38 29.57 11.00
C ALA A 50 -8.06 28.08 10.86
N LEU A 51 -7.59 27.65 9.67
CA LEU A 51 -7.19 26.26 9.41
C LEU A 51 -5.97 25.85 10.23
N GLU A 52 -4.98 26.74 10.35
CA GLU A 52 -3.84 26.52 11.22
C GLU A 52 -4.28 26.39 12.67
N THR A 53 -5.17 27.28 13.15
CA THR A 53 -5.70 27.21 14.52
C THR A 53 -6.41 25.89 14.82
N LEU A 54 -7.23 25.39 13.89
CA LEU A 54 -7.92 24.09 14.02
C LEU A 54 -6.95 22.89 14.03
N ARG A 55 -5.77 23.01 13.44
CA ARG A 55 -4.75 21.94 13.39
C ARG A 55 -3.78 21.93 14.55
N LEU A 56 -3.57 23.08 15.20
CA LEU A 56 -2.56 23.24 16.24
C LEU A 56 -2.91 22.55 17.55
N GLU A 57 -4.18 22.25 17.77
CA GLU A 57 -4.66 21.46 18.90
C GLU A 57 -4.49 19.96 18.60
N PRO A 58 -3.62 19.21 19.30
CA PRO A 58 -3.31 17.81 19.02
C PRO A 58 -4.53 16.88 19.03
N LEU A 59 -5.54 17.22 19.84
CA LEU A 59 -6.83 16.50 19.93
C LEU A 59 -7.76 16.77 18.72
N LEU A 60 -7.57 17.89 18.02
CA LEU A 60 -8.33 18.29 16.84
C LEU A 60 -7.68 17.83 15.53
N ALA A 61 -6.34 17.79 15.47
CA ALA A 61 -5.57 17.44 14.27
C ALA A 61 -5.92 16.07 13.67
N ALA A 62 -6.22 15.08 14.51
CA ALA A 62 -6.60 13.73 14.06
C ALA A 62 -8.07 13.62 13.58
N ARG A 63 -8.90 14.65 13.81
CA ARG A 63 -10.36 14.55 13.71
C ARG A 63 -11.01 15.59 12.80
N VAL A 64 -10.36 16.72 12.51
CA VAL A 64 -10.92 17.84 11.72
C VAL A 64 -10.61 17.74 10.21
N ARG A 65 -11.66 17.81 9.36
CA ARG A 65 -11.55 17.95 7.89
C ARG A 65 -12.22 19.24 7.41
N ALA A 66 -11.51 20.08 6.64
CA ALA A 66 -11.97 21.38 6.11
C ALA A 66 -12.14 21.39 4.58
N PHE A 67 -13.01 22.26 4.05
CA PHE A 67 -13.46 22.27 2.64
C PHE A 67 -13.41 23.68 2.02
N ASP A 68 -12.85 23.84 0.81
CA ASP A 68 -12.98 25.10 0.06
C ASP A 68 -14.30 25.13 -0.69
N LEU A 69 -15.24 25.90 -0.17
CA LEU A 69 -16.53 26.11 -0.82
C LEU A 69 -16.71 27.58 -1.25
N GLY A 70 -15.66 28.41 -1.14
CA GLY A 70 -15.74 29.86 -1.33
C GLY A 70 -15.62 30.34 -2.77
N SER A 71 -15.08 29.51 -3.66
CA SER A 71 -14.80 29.88 -5.06
C SER A 71 -16.04 29.90 -5.97
N ASN A 72 -17.16 29.29 -5.58
CA ASN A 72 -18.40 29.30 -6.36
C ASN A 72 -19.67 29.19 -5.49
N PRO A 73 -20.34 30.32 -5.18
CA PRO A 73 -21.54 30.34 -4.33
C PRO A 73 -22.70 29.47 -4.82
N ARG A 74 -22.82 29.23 -6.13
CA ARG A 74 -23.90 28.43 -6.73
C ARG A 74 -23.74 26.94 -6.41
N LEU A 75 -22.51 26.44 -6.47
CA LEU A 75 -22.18 25.05 -6.18
C LEU A 75 -21.96 24.82 -4.67
N ALA A 76 -21.63 25.87 -3.92
CA ALA A 76 -21.30 25.82 -2.50
C ALA A 76 -22.40 25.16 -1.66
N ALA A 77 -23.67 25.52 -1.85
CA ALA A 77 -24.77 24.96 -1.07
C ALA A 77 -24.99 23.47 -1.34
N LEU A 78 -24.84 23.02 -2.59
CA LEU A 78 -25.03 21.62 -2.98
C LEU A 78 -23.85 20.75 -2.55
N LEU A 79 -22.62 21.20 -2.80
CA LEU A 79 -21.40 20.52 -2.36
C LEU A 79 -21.32 20.46 -0.84
N ARG A 80 -21.77 21.50 -0.13
CA ARG A 80 -21.94 21.48 1.33
C ARG A 80 -22.91 20.39 1.76
N ARG A 81 -24.12 20.37 1.19
CA ARG A 81 -25.13 19.34 1.49
C ARG A 81 -24.59 17.93 1.23
N HIS A 82 -23.78 17.75 0.18
CA HIS A 82 -23.19 16.45 -0.13
C HIS A 82 -21.99 16.07 0.74
N ALA A 83 -21.00 16.96 0.91
CA ALA A 83 -19.84 16.75 1.78
C ALA A 83 -20.27 16.29 3.17
N LEU A 84 -21.38 16.88 3.62
CA LEU A 84 -22.02 16.54 4.86
C LEU A 84 -22.84 15.23 4.75
N ALA A 85 -23.55 14.96 3.64
CA ALA A 85 -24.30 13.70 3.39
C ALA A 85 -23.44 12.46 3.11
N GLY A 86 -22.16 12.62 2.73
CA GLY A 86 -21.17 11.54 2.67
C GLY A 86 -20.69 11.07 4.04
N LEU A 87 -21.11 11.77 5.11
CA LEU A 87 -20.87 11.35 6.49
C LEU A 87 -21.96 10.34 6.86
N ALA A 88 -21.56 9.16 7.36
CA ALA A 88 -22.48 8.09 7.71
C ALA A 88 -23.67 8.60 8.57
N PRO A 89 -24.89 8.08 8.36
CA PRO A 89 -26.08 8.62 9.00
C PRO A 89 -26.05 8.39 10.52
N ALA A 90 -25.89 9.46 11.28
CA ALA A 90 -26.18 9.50 12.72
C ALA A 90 -26.88 10.83 12.98
N ALA A 91 -28.13 10.76 13.47
CA ALA A 91 -29.18 11.72 13.14
C ALA A 91 -29.01 13.15 13.68
N ALA A 92 -29.97 14.00 13.28
CA ALA A 92 -29.89 15.45 13.29
C ALA A 92 -30.16 16.12 14.65
N LEU A 93 -29.47 17.24 14.87
CA LEU A 93 -29.83 18.32 15.79
C LEU A 93 -29.31 19.65 15.22
N ALA A 94 -30.18 20.65 15.10
CA ALA A 94 -29.79 22.03 14.76
C ALA A 94 -29.86 22.86 16.05
N VAL A 95 -28.78 23.53 16.43
CA VAL A 95 -28.78 24.46 17.58
C VAL A 95 -28.65 25.89 17.07
N GLY A 96 -29.69 26.70 17.28
CA GLY A 96 -29.68 28.14 17.00
C GLY A 96 -30.92 28.86 17.57
N PRO A 97 -30.77 30.04 18.19
CA PRO A 97 -31.89 30.91 18.54
C PRO A 97 -32.20 31.82 17.35
N GLN A 98 -33.37 31.66 16.75
CA GLN A 98 -33.90 32.50 15.65
C GLN A 98 -33.17 32.36 14.29
N ALA A 99 -33.81 31.62 13.40
CA ALA A 99 -33.69 31.83 11.97
C ALA A 99 -33.94 33.32 11.66
N ALA A 100 -32.98 34.00 11.04
CA ALA A 100 -33.28 35.21 10.30
C ALA A 100 -34.33 34.83 9.25
N ALA A 101 -35.48 35.51 9.30
CA ALA A 101 -36.65 35.20 8.48
C ALA A 101 -36.28 35.15 6.99
N GLY A 102 -36.30 33.95 6.39
CA GLY A 102 -36.30 33.79 4.94
C GLY A 102 -35.62 32.55 4.37
N GLU A 103 -34.57 32.02 5.00
CA GLU A 103 -33.86 30.84 4.48
C GLU A 103 -34.11 29.63 5.38
N ALA A 104 -34.93 28.70 4.89
CA ALA A 104 -35.13 27.42 5.55
C ALA A 104 -33.78 26.68 5.61
N ALA A 105 -33.31 26.36 6.83
CA ALA A 105 -32.25 25.38 7.01
C ALA A 105 -32.63 24.11 6.22
N PRO A 106 -31.69 23.47 5.49
CA PRO A 106 -32.00 22.32 4.66
C PRO A 106 -32.53 21.19 5.54
N SER A 107 -33.86 21.03 5.58
CA SER A 107 -34.62 20.11 6.43
C SER A 107 -34.44 18.63 6.08
N SER A 108 -33.31 18.28 5.44
CA SER A 108 -33.02 16.97 4.87
C SER A 108 -31.58 16.51 5.11
N ALA A 109 -30.83 17.19 5.99
CA ALA A 109 -29.50 16.78 6.38
C ALA A 109 -29.58 15.61 7.41
N PRO A 110 -29.03 14.42 7.14
CA PRO A 110 -29.08 13.26 8.04
C PRO A 110 -28.16 13.35 9.28
N TYR A 111 -27.64 14.52 9.65
CA TYR A 111 -26.65 14.74 10.71
C TYR A 111 -26.82 16.14 11.35
N PRO A 112 -26.26 16.38 12.55
CA PRO A 112 -26.31 17.67 13.21
C PRO A 112 -25.39 18.68 12.53
N ILE A 113 -25.87 19.91 12.35
CA ILE A 113 -25.08 21.05 11.87
C ILE A 113 -25.11 22.11 12.95
N LEU A 114 -23.93 22.46 13.48
CA LEU A 114 -23.76 23.61 14.37
C LEU A 114 -23.31 24.81 13.53
N THR A 115 -24.16 25.84 13.45
CA THR A 115 -23.89 27.08 12.71
C THR A 115 -23.46 28.24 13.63
N ARG A 116 -23.58 28.08 14.96
CA ARG A 116 -23.09 29.02 15.98
C ARG A 116 -22.92 28.34 17.34
N ALA A 117 -22.02 28.86 18.19
CA ALA A 117 -21.91 28.44 19.59
C ALA A 117 -23.15 28.88 20.40
N PRO A 118 -23.77 28.00 21.20
CA PRO A 118 -24.87 28.38 22.10
C PRO A 118 -24.34 29.34 23.17
N ALA A 119 -25.07 30.42 23.46
CA ALA A 119 -24.68 31.40 24.48
C ALA A 119 -24.54 30.78 25.89
N ASP A 120 -25.11 29.58 26.09
CA ASP A 120 -25.27 28.92 27.38
C ASP A 120 -24.33 27.70 27.54
N ALA A 121 -23.44 27.44 26.57
CA ALA A 121 -22.61 26.25 26.51
C ALA A 121 -21.40 26.29 27.45
N GLN A 122 -21.63 26.44 28.76
CA GLN A 122 -20.58 26.32 29.79
C GLN A 122 -20.18 24.86 30.07
N ASN A 123 -20.91 23.87 29.56
CA ASN A 123 -20.61 22.44 29.74
C ASN A 123 -20.65 21.64 28.41
N PRO A 124 -19.48 21.42 27.77
CA PRO A 124 -19.37 20.69 26.51
C PRO A 124 -19.83 19.23 26.57
N ALA A 125 -19.76 18.57 27.74
CA ALA A 125 -20.19 17.17 27.90
C ALA A 125 -21.72 17.03 27.83
N ALA A 126 -22.44 17.95 28.46
CA ALA A 126 -23.91 18.00 28.40
C ALA A 126 -24.43 18.28 26.98
N LEU A 127 -23.73 19.14 26.21
CA LEU A 127 -24.03 19.37 24.81
C LEU A 127 -23.84 18.11 23.96
N LEU A 128 -22.83 17.29 24.29
CA LEU A 128 -22.55 16.03 23.61
C LEU A 128 -23.66 14.99 23.82
N ASP A 129 -24.10 14.80 25.05
CA ASP A 129 -25.17 13.86 25.42
C ASP A 129 -26.51 14.21 24.73
N ALA A 130 -26.81 15.51 24.61
CA ALA A 130 -28.00 15.99 23.92
C ALA A 130 -27.97 15.67 22.42
N LEU A 131 -26.81 15.85 21.77
CA LEU A 131 -26.61 15.54 20.35
C LEU A 131 -26.79 14.04 20.07
N GLU A 132 -26.27 13.17 20.93
CA GLU A 132 -26.34 11.70 20.75
C GLU A 132 -27.74 11.13 21.01
N THR A 133 -28.49 11.68 21.96
CA THR A 133 -29.86 11.23 22.27
C THR A 133 -30.84 11.51 21.13
N SER A 134 -30.69 12.64 20.42
CA SER A 134 -31.52 12.98 19.24
C SER A 134 -31.22 12.09 18.03
N ALA A 135 -29.95 11.67 17.88
CA ALA A 135 -29.50 10.84 16.78
C ALA A 135 -30.18 9.46 16.71
N ALA A 136 -30.58 8.90 17.85
CA ALA A 136 -31.18 7.57 17.95
C ALA A 136 -32.64 7.50 17.41
N ASN A 137 -33.35 8.63 17.30
CA ASN A 137 -34.79 8.65 17.03
C ASN A 137 -35.18 8.92 15.56
N GLY A 138 -34.22 9.25 14.67
CA GLY A 138 -34.47 9.74 13.31
C GLY A 138 -34.51 8.72 12.16
N ALA A 139 -34.35 7.42 12.42
CA ALA A 139 -34.07 6.38 11.40
C ALA A 139 -35.29 5.53 10.96
N ARG A 140 -36.38 6.13 10.48
CA ARG A 140 -37.47 5.38 9.80
C ARG A 140 -37.52 5.68 8.30
N PRO A 141 -37.36 4.69 7.41
CA PRO A 141 -37.38 4.93 5.96
C PRO A 141 -38.80 5.10 5.41
N ALA A 142 -38.93 5.99 4.42
CA ALA A 142 -40.14 6.21 3.63
C ALA A 142 -40.38 5.08 2.60
N GLN A 143 -41.65 4.82 2.30
CA GLN A 143 -42.15 3.75 1.41
C GLN A 143 -41.58 3.80 -0.02
N ALA A 144 -41.37 2.62 -0.62
CA ALA A 144 -40.78 2.42 -1.94
C ALA A 144 -41.79 2.59 -3.11
N PRO A 145 -41.32 2.92 -4.34
CA PRO A 145 -42.15 3.08 -5.54
C PRO A 145 -42.63 1.74 -6.15
N SER A 146 -43.63 1.81 -7.04
CA SER A 146 -44.51 0.70 -7.44
C SER A 146 -44.06 -0.22 -8.61
N THR A 147 -42.77 -0.29 -8.96
CA THR A 147 -42.25 -1.22 -10.01
C THR A 147 -40.91 -1.85 -9.58
N ARG A 148 -40.67 -3.12 -9.94
CA ARG A 148 -39.38 -3.81 -9.63
C ARG A 148 -38.22 -3.12 -10.36
N PRO A 149 -37.06 -2.89 -9.71
CA PRO A 149 -35.89 -2.31 -10.38
C PRO A 149 -35.32 -3.24 -11.46
N LYS A 150 -34.72 -2.69 -12.52
CA LYS A 150 -33.98 -3.45 -13.52
C LYS A 150 -32.58 -3.82 -13.00
N LEU A 151 -32.18 -5.06 -13.23
CA LEU A 151 -30.89 -5.60 -12.85
C LEU A 151 -30.18 -6.24 -14.04
N ALA A 152 -28.98 -5.76 -14.37
CA ALA A 152 -28.07 -6.42 -15.30
C ALA A 152 -27.23 -7.46 -14.54
N TYR A 153 -27.35 -8.73 -14.95
CA TYR A 153 -26.67 -9.87 -14.33
C TYR A 153 -25.55 -10.37 -15.23
N VAL A 154 -24.31 -10.03 -14.89
CA VAL A 154 -23.10 -10.31 -15.68
C VAL A 154 -22.40 -11.55 -15.12
N SER A 155 -22.51 -12.69 -15.81
CA SER A 155 -21.91 -13.97 -15.38
C SER A 155 -21.77 -14.94 -16.55
N PRO A 156 -20.79 -15.87 -16.58
CA PRO A 156 -20.94 -17.07 -17.39
C PRO A 156 -22.18 -17.86 -16.95
N LEU A 157 -22.80 -18.59 -17.88
CA LEU A 157 -23.98 -19.43 -17.65
C LEU A 157 -23.82 -20.75 -18.42
N PRO A 158 -24.54 -21.82 -18.05
CA PRO A 158 -24.50 -23.08 -18.79
C PRO A 158 -24.79 -22.84 -20.27
N PRO A 159 -24.10 -23.51 -21.22
CA PRO A 159 -23.29 -24.72 -21.04
C PRO A 159 -21.81 -24.46 -20.69
N VAL A 160 -21.41 -23.25 -20.32
CA VAL A 160 -20.02 -22.98 -19.90
C VAL A 160 -19.69 -23.85 -18.68
N HIS A 161 -18.66 -24.70 -18.81
CA HIS A 161 -18.23 -25.61 -17.74
C HIS A 161 -17.46 -24.86 -16.64
N SER A 162 -18.20 -24.23 -15.73
CA SER A 162 -17.68 -23.52 -14.57
C SER A 162 -18.65 -23.63 -13.40
N GLY A 163 -18.16 -23.84 -12.18
CA GLY A 163 -19.02 -23.86 -10.99
C GLY A 163 -19.77 -22.54 -10.77
N ILE A 164 -19.27 -21.42 -11.33
CA ILE A 164 -19.95 -20.12 -11.29
C ILE A 164 -21.14 -20.10 -12.24
N ALA A 165 -21.07 -20.78 -13.38
CA ALA A 165 -22.18 -20.88 -14.32
C ALA A 165 -23.37 -21.62 -13.69
N ASP A 166 -23.10 -22.76 -13.05
CA ASP A 166 -24.13 -23.53 -12.33
C ASP A 166 -24.71 -22.74 -11.15
N TYR A 167 -23.84 -22.07 -10.39
CA TYR A 167 -24.23 -21.18 -9.29
C TYR A 167 -25.17 -20.06 -9.77
N SER A 168 -24.82 -19.42 -10.88
CA SER A 168 -25.60 -18.33 -11.45
C SER A 168 -26.95 -18.80 -11.97
N ALA A 169 -27.02 -19.96 -12.62
CA ALA A 169 -28.28 -20.55 -13.06
C ALA A 169 -29.24 -20.86 -11.89
N GLU A 170 -28.69 -21.11 -10.70
CA GLU A 170 -29.49 -21.37 -9.49
C GLU A 170 -29.88 -20.08 -8.75
N LEU A 171 -29.02 -19.06 -8.73
CA LEU A 171 -29.29 -17.78 -8.05
C LEU A 171 -30.27 -16.88 -8.82
N VAL A 172 -30.18 -16.85 -10.15
CA VAL A 172 -30.95 -15.92 -10.98
C VAL A 172 -32.46 -16.02 -10.75
N PRO A 173 -33.10 -17.22 -10.70
CA PRO A 173 -34.53 -17.35 -10.39
C PRO A 173 -34.93 -16.71 -9.05
N GLU A 174 -34.07 -16.82 -8.03
CA GLU A 174 -34.32 -16.22 -6.72
C GLU A 174 -34.26 -14.68 -6.77
N LEU A 175 -33.41 -14.11 -7.62
CA LEU A 175 -33.34 -12.66 -7.84
C LEU A 175 -34.48 -12.12 -8.70
N SER A 176 -35.00 -12.90 -9.65
CA SER A 176 -36.15 -12.51 -10.48
C SER A 176 -37.44 -12.32 -9.68
N ALA A 177 -37.51 -12.82 -8.44
CA ALA A 177 -38.59 -12.51 -7.51
C ALA A 177 -38.61 -11.02 -7.10
N PHE A 178 -37.45 -10.36 -7.12
CA PHE A 178 -37.27 -8.98 -6.64
C PHE A 178 -36.95 -7.98 -7.76
N TYR A 179 -36.36 -8.43 -8.87
CA TYR A 179 -35.85 -7.59 -9.97
C TYR A 179 -36.43 -7.97 -11.34
N ASP A 180 -36.44 -7.03 -12.28
CA ASP A 180 -36.53 -7.32 -13.72
C ASP A 180 -35.10 -7.59 -14.24
N VAL A 181 -34.75 -8.87 -14.42
CA VAL A 181 -33.36 -9.31 -14.68
C VAL A 181 -33.10 -9.42 -16.18
N GLU A 182 -32.02 -8.80 -16.65
CA GLU A 182 -31.43 -9.07 -17.96
C GLU A 182 -30.08 -9.76 -17.78
N LEU A 183 -29.87 -10.87 -18.52
CA LEU A 183 -28.65 -11.66 -18.48
C LEU A 183 -27.63 -11.08 -19.46
N VAL A 184 -26.43 -10.79 -18.97
CA VAL A 184 -25.33 -10.29 -19.78
C VAL A 184 -24.25 -11.37 -19.85
N VAL A 185 -24.09 -11.95 -21.04
CA VAL A 185 -23.22 -13.12 -21.29
C VAL A 185 -22.31 -12.86 -22.49
N ALA A 186 -21.12 -13.46 -22.47
CA ALA A 186 -20.21 -13.42 -23.62
C ALA A 186 -20.38 -14.64 -24.56
N GLN A 187 -21.04 -15.71 -24.11
CA GLN A 187 -21.31 -16.87 -24.94
C GLN A 187 -22.58 -16.72 -25.79
N ASP A 188 -22.62 -17.41 -26.94
CA ASP A 188 -23.69 -17.28 -27.94
C ASP A 188 -25.05 -17.84 -27.48
N LYS A 189 -25.06 -18.76 -26.52
CA LYS A 189 -26.29 -19.41 -26.02
C LYS A 189 -26.21 -19.73 -24.54
N VAL A 190 -27.39 -19.82 -23.93
CA VAL A 190 -27.60 -20.34 -22.58
C VAL A 190 -28.44 -21.61 -22.67
N ASP A 191 -28.03 -22.67 -21.98
CA ASP A 191 -28.66 -24.00 -22.00
C ASP A 191 -28.97 -24.46 -20.57
N ASP A 192 -30.01 -23.85 -19.99
CA ASP A 192 -30.56 -24.24 -18.69
C ASP A 192 -32.04 -23.85 -18.58
N ARG A 193 -32.88 -24.83 -18.28
CA ARG A 193 -34.35 -24.66 -18.21
C ARG A 193 -34.79 -23.68 -17.13
N ARG A 194 -33.97 -23.44 -16.10
CA ARG A 194 -34.23 -22.45 -15.05
C ARG A 194 -34.21 -21.02 -15.56
N LEU A 195 -33.59 -20.80 -16.71
CA LEU A 195 -33.35 -19.48 -17.32
C LEU A 195 -34.23 -19.23 -18.56
N ASP A 196 -35.15 -20.15 -18.87
CA ASP A 196 -36.04 -20.04 -20.02
C ASP A 196 -36.86 -18.74 -19.96
N GLY A 197 -36.86 -17.99 -21.07
CA GLY A 197 -37.61 -16.73 -21.22
C GLY A 197 -36.89 -15.47 -20.72
N MET A 198 -35.67 -15.58 -20.18
CA MET A 198 -34.87 -14.42 -19.80
C MET A 198 -34.22 -13.74 -21.02
N ARG A 199 -34.11 -12.40 -20.97
CA ARG A 199 -33.49 -11.61 -22.05
C ARG A 199 -31.97 -11.73 -21.98
N LEU A 200 -31.35 -12.15 -23.07
CA LEU A 200 -29.89 -12.24 -23.23
C LEU A 200 -29.33 -10.98 -23.91
N ARG A 201 -28.23 -10.45 -23.38
CA ARG A 201 -27.48 -9.30 -23.87
C ARG A 201 -25.99 -9.62 -23.88
N ASP A 202 -25.26 -8.94 -24.74
CA ASP A 202 -23.80 -9.00 -24.75
C ASP A 202 -23.18 -7.83 -23.94
N PRO A 203 -21.87 -7.92 -23.61
CA PRO A 203 -21.14 -6.86 -22.90
C PRO A 203 -21.18 -5.47 -23.56
N ASP A 204 -21.13 -5.39 -24.89
CA ASP A 204 -21.11 -4.11 -25.61
C ASP A 204 -22.48 -3.44 -25.57
N TRP A 205 -23.55 -4.24 -25.64
CA TRP A 205 -24.90 -3.78 -25.42
C TRP A 205 -25.06 -3.18 -24.01
N LEU A 206 -24.54 -3.84 -22.97
CA LEU A 206 -24.58 -3.27 -21.62
C LEU A 206 -23.86 -1.93 -21.53
N ARG A 207 -22.68 -1.77 -22.17
CA ARG A 207 -21.97 -0.47 -22.20
C ARG A 207 -22.84 0.65 -22.75
N ALA A 208 -23.59 0.38 -23.81
CA ALA A 208 -24.47 1.38 -24.44
C ALA A 208 -25.74 1.67 -23.61
N HIS A 209 -26.23 0.69 -22.84
CA HIS A 209 -27.53 0.78 -22.14
C HIS A 209 -27.40 0.79 -20.60
N ALA A 210 -26.18 0.97 -20.06
CA ALA A 210 -25.93 0.95 -18.62
C ALA A 210 -26.79 1.95 -17.82
N HIS A 211 -27.16 3.06 -18.45
CA HIS A 211 -28.01 4.10 -17.87
C HIS A 211 -29.47 3.65 -17.64
N GLU A 212 -29.90 2.56 -18.26
CA GLU A 212 -31.25 1.99 -18.08
C GLU A 212 -31.37 1.08 -16.86
N PHE A 213 -30.26 0.72 -16.23
CA PHE A 213 -30.23 -0.22 -15.11
C PHE A 213 -30.03 0.50 -13.78
N GLU A 214 -30.89 0.19 -12.80
CA GLU A 214 -30.67 0.65 -11.43
C GLU A 214 -29.63 -0.22 -10.70
N ARG A 215 -29.46 -1.48 -11.10
CA ARG A 215 -28.49 -2.42 -10.51
C ARG A 215 -27.68 -3.15 -11.58
N VAL A 216 -26.39 -3.36 -11.31
CA VAL A 216 -25.51 -4.20 -12.11
C VAL A 216 -24.75 -5.12 -11.14
N VAL A 217 -24.71 -6.42 -11.44
CA VAL A 217 -24.04 -7.44 -10.63
C VAL A 217 -23.09 -8.25 -11.50
N TYR A 218 -21.85 -8.41 -11.06
CA TYR A 218 -20.80 -9.18 -11.72
C TYR A 218 -20.42 -10.40 -10.89
N HIS A 219 -20.31 -11.57 -11.53
CA HIS A 219 -19.75 -12.76 -10.90
C HIS A 219 -18.34 -13.03 -11.45
N PHE A 220 -17.33 -12.66 -10.67
CA PHE A 220 -15.92 -12.83 -11.02
C PHE A 220 -15.37 -14.15 -10.48
N GLY A 221 -14.64 -14.86 -11.34
CA GLY A 221 -13.81 -16.00 -10.98
C GLY A 221 -12.47 -15.95 -11.71
N ASN A 222 -11.67 -17.00 -11.57
CA ASN A 222 -10.30 -17.07 -12.09
C ASN A 222 -10.14 -17.80 -13.44
N SER A 223 -11.22 -17.93 -14.23
CA SER A 223 -11.20 -18.61 -15.53
C SER A 223 -11.33 -17.65 -16.72
N HIS A 224 -10.99 -18.13 -17.92
CA HIS A 224 -11.11 -17.37 -19.17
C HIS A 224 -12.56 -16.91 -19.46
N ALA A 225 -13.58 -17.57 -18.87
CA ALA A 225 -14.98 -17.18 -19.04
C ALA A 225 -15.29 -15.76 -18.51
N HIS A 226 -14.46 -15.22 -17.61
CA HIS A 226 -14.64 -13.90 -16.99
C HIS A 226 -13.88 -12.77 -17.68
N GLN A 227 -13.13 -13.06 -18.75
CA GLN A 227 -12.18 -12.12 -19.36
C GLN A 227 -12.77 -10.75 -19.73
N HIS A 228 -14.00 -10.74 -20.24
CA HIS A 228 -14.69 -9.55 -20.71
C HIS A 228 -15.07 -8.62 -19.56
N MET A 229 -15.22 -9.16 -18.35
CA MET A 229 -15.64 -8.41 -17.16
C MET A 229 -14.56 -7.45 -16.67
N PHE A 230 -13.27 -7.76 -16.86
CA PHE A 230 -12.17 -6.92 -16.37
C PHE A 230 -12.17 -5.51 -16.97
N GLN A 231 -12.47 -5.39 -18.27
CA GLN A 231 -12.63 -4.09 -18.92
C GLN A 231 -14.03 -3.52 -18.66
N LEU A 232 -15.07 -4.35 -18.80
CA LEU A 232 -16.46 -3.90 -18.66
C LEU A 232 -16.74 -3.28 -17.28
N LEU A 233 -16.18 -3.81 -16.19
CA LEU A 233 -16.36 -3.25 -14.85
C LEU A 233 -15.80 -1.83 -14.71
N ARG A 234 -14.72 -1.50 -15.45
CA ARG A 234 -14.15 -0.14 -15.47
C ARG A 234 -15.11 0.85 -16.15
N ASP A 235 -15.79 0.38 -17.21
CA ASP A 235 -16.73 1.18 -18.00
C ASP A 235 -18.10 1.29 -17.31
N VAL A 236 -18.55 0.21 -16.68
CA VAL A 236 -19.87 0.06 -16.03
C VAL A 236 -19.68 -0.50 -14.62
N PRO A 237 -19.47 0.37 -13.61
CA PRO A 237 -19.29 -0.09 -12.23
C PRO A 237 -20.56 -0.72 -11.65
N GLY A 238 -20.41 -1.85 -10.94
CA GLY A 238 -21.49 -2.63 -10.34
C GLY A 238 -21.08 -3.37 -9.08
N THR A 239 -22.01 -4.13 -8.49
CA THR A 239 -21.71 -5.02 -7.36
C THR A 239 -20.88 -6.20 -7.87
N VAL A 240 -19.77 -6.50 -7.22
CA VAL A 240 -18.89 -7.62 -7.58
C VAL A 240 -19.04 -8.75 -6.58
N VAL A 241 -19.35 -9.94 -7.08
CA VAL A 241 -19.29 -11.20 -6.34
C VAL A 241 -17.95 -11.86 -6.68
N LEU A 242 -17.08 -11.96 -5.68
CA LEU A 242 -15.77 -12.59 -5.81
C LEU A 242 -15.88 -14.05 -5.39
N HIS A 243 -15.85 -14.96 -6.37
CA HIS A 243 -15.76 -16.40 -6.13
C HIS A 243 -14.32 -16.84 -5.83
N ASP A 244 -13.35 -16.15 -6.43
CA ASP A 244 -11.92 -16.34 -6.21
C ASP A 244 -11.28 -15.02 -5.77
N PHE A 245 -10.32 -15.09 -4.84
CA PHE A 245 -9.60 -13.89 -4.43
C PHE A 245 -8.42 -13.58 -5.36
N TYR A 246 -7.77 -14.58 -5.94
CA TYR A 246 -6.59 -14.36 -6.79
C TYR A 246 -6.93 -14.40 -8.29
N PHE A 247 -6.61 -13.33 -9.01
CA PHE A 247 -6.79 -13.20 -10.47
C PHE A 247 -5.48 -13.24 -11.25
N SER A 248 -4.33 -13.36 -10.59
CA SER A 248 -3.03 -13.37 -11.25
C SER A 248 -2.89 -14.42 -12.35
N GLY A 249 -3.44 -15.62 -12.15
CA GLY A 249 -3.39 -16.69 -13.16
C GLY A 249 -4.22 -16.36 -14.42
N VAL A 250 -5.44 -15.82 -14.25
CA VAL A 250 -6.25 -15.42 -15.40
C VAL A 250 -5.63 -14.21 -16.11
N LEU A 251 -5.13 -13.22 -15.37
CA LEU A 251 -4.47 -12.05 -15.96
C LEU A 251 -3.17 -12.43 -16.72
N ASP A 252 -2.43 -13.42 -16.22
CA ASP A 252 -1.26 -13.99 -16.90
C ASP A 252 -1.63 -14.59 -18.26
N ASN A 253 -2.71 -15.40 -18.29
CA ASN A 253 -3.24 -16.02 -19.50
C ASN A 253 -3.73 -14.98 -20.51
N LEU A 254 -4.52 -14.01 -20.07
CA LEU A 254 -5.05 -12.93 -20.93
C LEU A 254 -3.93 -12.10 -21.57
N GLU A 255 -2.82 -11.91 -20.86
CA GLU A 255 -1.65 -11.24 -21.41
C GLU A 255 -0.92 -12.10 -22.45
N ARG A 256 -0.71 -13.40 -22.18
CA ARG A 256 -0.07 -14.33 -23.13
C ARG A 256 -0.86 -14.51 -24.42
N GLU A 257 -2.18 -14.53 -24.31
CA GLU A 257 -3.12 -14.64 -25.43
C GLU A 257 -3.35 -13.29 -26.14
N LYS A 258 -2.71 -12.21 -25.66
CA LYS A 258 -2.82 -10.84 -26.20
C LYS A 258 -4.23 -10.24 -26.10
N TYR A 259 -5.12 -10.82 -25.30
CA TYR A 259 -6.44 -10.27 -25.01
C TYR A 259 -6.33 -9.00 -24.17
N LEU A 260 -5.48 -9.02 -23.14
CA LEU A 260 -5.17 -7.87 -22.30
C LEU A 260 -3.65 -7.65 -22.25
N PRO A 261 -3.05 -7.01 -23.27
CA PRO A 261 -1.61 -6.76 -23.31
C PRO A 261 -1.15 -6.00 -22.05
N LYS A 262 -0.10 -6.50 -21.39
CA LYS A 262 0.45 -5.96 -20.14
C LYS A 262 -0.54 -5.96 -18.97
N GLY A 263 -1.63 -6.73 -19.06
CA GLY A 263 -2.66 -6.81 -18.04
C GLY A 263 -2.14 -7.33 -16.69
N PHE A 264 -1.21 -8.29 -16.72
CA PHE A 264 -0.60 -8.84 -15.50
C PHE A 264 0.29 -7.80 -14.83
N LEU A 265 1.25 -7.22 -15.56
CA LEU A 265 2.19 -6.22 -15.02
C LEU A 265 1.45 -4.96 -14.54
N ARG A 266 0.43 -4.52 -15.29
CA ARG A 266 -0.41 -3.39 -14.88
C ARG A 266 -1.16 -3.70 -13.58
N ALA A 267 -1.78 -4.87 -13.47
CA ALA A 267 -2.50 -5.26 -12.26
C ALA A 267 -1.55 -5.44 -11.06
N LEU A 268 -0.31 -5.89 -11.30
CA LEU A 268 0.75 -5.97 -10.30
C LEU A 268 1.12 -4.59 -9.73
N TYR A 269 1.35 -3.60 -10.59
CA TYR A 269 1.57 -2.22 -10.16
C TYR A 269 0.34 -1.60 -9.48
N GLU A 270 -0.86 -1.84 -10.03
CA GLU A 270 -2.11 -1.32 -9.45
C GLU A 270 -2.32 -1.88 -8.03
N SER A 271 -2.03 -3.17 -7.82
CA SER A 271 -2.24 -3.86 -6.53
C SER A 271 -1.12 -3.66 -5.51
N HIS A 272 0.15 -3.63 -5.96
CA HIS A 272 1.31 -3.72 -5.06
C HIS A 272 2.40 -2.66 -5.35
N GLY A 273 2.12 -1.69 -6.22
CA GLY A 273 3.03 -0.58 -6.54
C GLY A 273 4.37 -1.05 -7.10
N TYR A 274 5.42 -0.27 -6.81
CA TYR A 274 6.79 -0.59 -7.23
C TYR A 274 7.37 -1.81 -6.50
N THR A 275 6.91 -2.11 -5.29
CA THR A 275 7.32 -3.28 -4.51
C THR A 275 6.99 -4.58 -5.24
N GLY A 276 5.77 -4.68 -5.78
CA GLY A 276 5.37 -5.83 -6.60
C GLY A 276 6.24 -6.00 -7.85
N LEU A 277 6.57 -4.90 -8.54
CA LEU A 277 7.43 -4.93 -9.72
C LEU A 277 8.87 -5.34 -9.41
N LEU A 278 9.46 -4.82 -8.32
CA LEU A 278 10.80 -5.20 -7.86
C LEU A 278 10.86 -6.69 -7.48
N SER A 279 9.86 -7.17 -6.75
CA SER A 279 9.73 -8.59 -6.40
C SER A 279 9.62 -9.46 -7.66
N HIS A 280 8.76 -9.07 -8.60
CA HIS A 280 8.59 -9.78 -9.87
C HIS A 280 9.89 -9.87 -10.68
N ARG A 281 10.65 -8.78 -10.75
CA ARG A 281 11.96 -8.77 -11.42
C ARG A 281 12.97 -9.70 -10.76
N LYS A 282 12.93 -9.80 -9.42
CA LYS A 282 13.84 -10.63 -8.64
C LYS A 282 13.49 -12.11 -8.69
N GLU A 283 12.21 -12.44 -8.53
CA GLU A 283 11.72 -13.82 -8.35
C GLU A 283 11.25 -14.47 -9.66
N GLY A 284 10.85 -13.65 -10.64
CA GLY A 284 10.31 -14.10 -11.92
C GLY A 284 8.79 -14.30 -11.92
N ARG A 285 8.26 -14.61 -13.11
CA ARG A 285 6.82 -14.60 -13.39
C ARG A 285 6.03 -15.67 -12.62
N ASN A 286 6.46 -16.93 -12.67
CA ASN A 286 5.73 -18.03 -12.02
C ASN A 286 5.58 -17.82 -10.49
N PRO A 287 6.64 -17.48 -9.73
CA PRO A 287 6.48 -17.13 -8.32
C PRO A 287 5.49 -15.96 -8.10
N SER A 288 5.57 -14.91 -8.92
CA SER A 288 4.66 -13.76 -8.80
C SER A 288 3.19 -14.13 -8.99
N ILE A 289 2.88 -15.06 -9.91
CA ILE A 289 1.51 -15.56 -10.12
C ILE A 289 0.97 -16.22 -8.86
N TRP A 290 1.79 -17.01 -8.16
CA TRP A 290 1.34 -17.70 -6.96
C TRP A 290 1.29 -16.78 -5.73
N THR A 291 2.18 -15.81 -5.65
CA THR A 291 2.28 -14.88 -4.52
C THR A 291 1.20 -13.81 -4.54
N TYR A 292 0.95 -13.14 -5.66
CA TYR A 292 0.15 -11.91 -5.67
C TYR A 292 -1.31 -12.13 -6.14
N PRO A 293 -2.32 -11.55 -5.46
CA PRO A 293 -3.73 -11.69 -5.83
C PRO A 293 -4.13 -10.93 -7.10
N LEU A 294 -3.57 -9.74 -7.34
CA LEU A 294 -3.84 -8.92 -8.53
C LEU A 294 -5.31 -8.55 -8.77
N ASN A 295 -6.12 -8.47 -7.71
CA ASN A 295 -7.54 -8.16 -7.79
C ASN A 295 -7.88 -6.69 -7.48
N LYS A 296 -6.89 -5.86 -7.12
CA LYS A 296 -7.14 -4.50 -6.58
C LYS A 296 -7.94 -3.61 -7.52
N ALA A 297 -7.68 -3.68 -8.83
CA ALA A 297 -8.45 -2.92 -9.82
C ALA A 297 -9.93 -3.34 -9.84
N VAL A 298 -10.23 -4.63 -9.71
CA VAL A 298 -11.62 -5.10 -9.62
C VAL A 298 -12.29 -4.57 -8.35
N LEU A 299 -11.58 -4.59 -7.22
CA LEU A 299 -12.08 -4.05 -5.95
C LEU A 299 -12.34 -2.54 -6.01
N ASP A 300 -11.44 -1.77 -6.64
CA ASP A 300 -11.53 -0.31 -6.71
C ASP A 300 -12.64 0.18 -7.64
N HIS A 301 -13.04 -0.63 -8.62
CA HIS A 301 -14.15 -0.35 -9.53
C HIS A 301 -15.48 -0.99 -9.11
N ALA A 302 -15.52 -1.71 -7.99
CA ALA A 302 -16.75 -2.31 -7.47
C ALA A 302 -17.58 -1.28 -6.66
N ASN A 303 -18.89 -1.23 -6.90
CA ASN A 303 -19.83 -0.44 -6.07
C ASN A 303 -20.04 -1.05 -4.68
N GLY A 304 -19.80 -2.36 -4.57
CA GLY A 304 -19.92 -3.18 -3.37
C GLY A 304 -19.37 -4.57 -3.67
N VAL A 305 -18.86 -5.25 -2.65
CA VAL A 305 -18.20 -6.55 -2.79
C VAL A 305 -18.92 -7.60 -1.96
N ILE A 306 -19.22 -8.72 -2.60
CA ILE A 306 -19.77 -9.92 -1.98
C ILE A 306 -18.71 -11.02 -2.06
N VAL A 307 -18.49 -11.71 -0.96
CA VAL A 307 -17.62 -12.90 -0.87
C VAL A 307 -18.39 -14.06 -0.24
N HIS A 308 -17.90 -15.29 -0.46
CA HIS A 308 -18.54 -16.49 0.09
C HIS A 308 -18.01 -16.95 1.44
N SER A 309 -16.98 -16.28 1.96
CA SER A 309 -16.35 -16.59 3.25
C SER A 309 -15.65 -15.34 3.81
N ASP A 310 -15.67 -15.17 5.13
CA ASP A 310 -14.91 -14.11 5.79
C ASP A 310 -13.39 -14.30 5.62
N PHE A 311 -12.91 -15.49 5.25
CA PHE A 311 -11.51 -15.72 4.91
C PHE A 311 -11.01 -14.79 3.79
N SER A 312 -11.83 -14.49 2.78
CA SER A 312 -11.46 -13.53 1.72
C SER A 312 -11.36 -12.09 2.23
N ARG A 313 -12.04 -11.76 3.33
CA ARG A 313 -11.93 -10.45 4.00
C ARG A 313 -10.63 -10.37 4.79
N THR A 314 -10.25 -11.44 5.48
CA THR A 314 -8.92 -11.56 6.11
C THR A 314 -7.81 -11.38 5.08
N LEU A 315 -7.91 -12.04 3.91
CA LEU A 315 -6.94 -11.85 2.83
C LEU A 315 -6.88 -10.40 2.33
N ALA A 316 -8.02 -9.71 2.23
CA ALA A 316 -8.04 -8.29 1.86
C ALA A 316 -7.34 -7.41 2.90
N GLU A 317 -7.55 -7.68 4.19
CA GLU A 317 -6.87 -6.96 5.28
C GLU A 317 -5.36 -7.21 5.29
N GLU A 318 -4.93 -8.45 5.04
CA GLU A 318 -3.52 -8.83 4.94
C GLU A 318 -2.82 -8.15 3.75
N TRP A 319 -3.44 -8.18 2.57
CA TRP A 319 -2.80 -7.68 1.35
C TRP A 319 -2.91 -6.16 1.16
N TYR A 320 -4.01 -5.56 1.61
CA TYR A 320 -4.32 -4.15 1.33
C TYR A 320 -4.43 -3.29 2.60
N GLY A 321 -4.26 -3.89 3.77
CA GLY A 321 -4.22 -3.22 5.06
C GLY A 321 -5.56 -3.18 5.81
N PRO A 322 -5.55 -2.74 7.08
CA PRO A 322 -6.75 -2.70 7.92
C PRO A 322 -7.89 -1.88 7.28
N GLY A 323 -9.10 -2.41 7.34
CA GLY A 323 -10.30 -1.79 6.77
C GLY A 323 -10.48 -1.98 5.25
N ALA A 324 -9.60 -2.74 4.59
CA ALA A 324 -9.73 -3.01 3.15
C ALA A 324 -11.02 -3.76 2.78
N ALA A 325 -11.56 -4.58 3.70
CA ALA A 325 -12.82 -5.30 3.55
C ALA A 325 -14.03 -4.57 4.16
N ASP A 326 -13.90 -3.29 4.53
CA ASP A 326 -14.99 -2.53 5.12
C ASP A 326 -16.16 -2.39 4.15
N GLY A 327 -17.36 -2.68 4.64
CA GLY A 327 -18.57 -2.66 3.83
C GLY A 327 -18.75 -3.85 2.91
N TRP A 328 -17.84 -4.84 2.89
CA TRP A 328 -18.07 -6.09 2.16
C TRP A 328 -19.19 -6.91 2.83
N ARG A 329 -19.86 -7.76 2.05
CA ARG A 329 -20.89 -8.68 2.54
C ARG A 329 -20.45 -10.12 2.33
N THR A 330 -20.51 -10.91 3.39
CA THR A 330 -20.27 -12.35 3.31
C THR A 330 -21.61 -13.06 3.14
N ILE A 331 -21.81 -13.66 1.97
CA ILE A 331 -23.03 -14.42 1.65
C ILE A 331 -22.63 -15.87 1.38
N PRO A 332 -23.14 -16.84 2.16
CA PRO A 332 -22.80 -18.25 1.98
C PRO A 332 -23.01 -18.72 0.54
N LEU A 333 -22.15 -19.64 0.07
CA LEU A 333 -22.26 -20.21 -1.27
C LEU A 333 -23.57 -21.00 -1.39
N LEU A 334 -24.49 -20.51 -2.22
CA LEU A 334 -25.79 -21.11 -2.52
C LEU A 334 -25.68 -22.58 -2.94
N ARG A 335 -26.50 -23.44 -2.32
CA ARG A 335 -26.66 -24.87 -2.66
C ARG A 335 -28.09 -25.35 -2.36
N GLY A 336 -28.83 -25.67 -3.41
CA GLY A 336 -30.17 -26.27 -3.32
C GLY A 336 -30.11 -27.79 -3.13
N ARG A 337 -31.05 -28.31 -2.33
CA ARG A 337 -31.18 -29.77 -2.14
C ARG A 337 -31.66 -30.45 -3.43
N PRO A 338 -31.16 -31.66 -3.75
CA PRO A 338 -31.69 -32.46 -4.84
C PRO A 338 -33.18 -32.80 -4.65
N ASP A 339 -33.93 -32.80 -5.74
CA ASP A 339 -35.34 -33.19 -5.74
C ASP A 339 -35.53 -34.61 -5.19
N GLY A 340 -36.47 -34.79 -4.26
CA GLY A 340 -36.78 -36.09 -3.65
C GLY A 340 -35.91 -36.49 -2.45
N ALA A 341 -34.87 -35.73 -2.09
CA ALA A 341 -34.01 -35.96 -0.92
C ALA A 341 -34.43 -35.17 0.34
N ALA A 342 -35.62 -34.56 0.33
CA ALA A 342 -36.07 -33.67 1.40
C ALA A 342 -36.36 -34.38 2.74
N SER A 343 -36.65 -35.69 2.71
CA SER A 343 -36.93 -36.51 3.90
C SER A 343 -35.88 -37.60 4.11
N ASP A 344 -35.74 -38.09 5.34
CA ASP A 344 -34.81 -39.17 5.68
C ASP A 344 -35.10 -40.45 4.88
N ALA A 345 -36.39 -40.77 4.69
CA ALA A 345 -36.81 -41.89 3.85
C ALA A 345 -36.43 -41.70 2.38
N GLY A 346 -36.55 -40.47 1.86
CA GLY A 346 -36.11 -40.12 0.51
C GLY A 346 -34.60 -40.28 0.33
N ARG A 347 -33.80 -39.84 1.31
CA ARG A 347 -32.33 -40.02 1.28
C ARG A 347 -31.92 -41.49 1.33
N ALA A 348 -32.54 -42.29 2.19
CA ALA A 348 -32.27 -43.73 2.28
C ALA A 348 -32.60 -44.46 0.96
N ALA A 349 -33.73 -44.10 0.32
CA ALA A 349 -34.10 -44.65 -0.98
C ALA A 349 -33.11 -44.22 -2.08
N ALA A 350 -32.71 -42.95 -2.11
CA ALA A 350 -31.72 -42.42 -3.06
C ALA A 350 -30.37 -43.11 -2.91
N ARG A 351 -29.89 -43.29 -1.67
CA ARG A 351 -28.66 -44.05 -1.35
C ARG A 351 -28.70 -45.47 -1.88
N THR A 352 -29.80 -46.18 -1.65
CA THR A 352 -29.97 -47.58 -2.11
C THR A 352 -29.93 -47.67 -3.63
N ALA A 353 -30.62 -46.75 -4.31
CA ALA A 353 -30.63 -46.69 -5.78
C ALA A 353 -29.24 -46.34 -6.35
N ALA A 354 -28.54 -45.39 -5.74
CA ALA A 354 -27.19 -44.99 -6.13
C ALA A 354 -26.17 -46.13 -5.94
N ARG A 355 -26.19 -46.84 -4.79
CA ARG A 355 -25.34 -48.03 -4.56
C ARG A 355 -25.54 -49.08 -5.65
N ARG A 356 -26.79 -49.37 -6.02
CA ARG A 356 -27.12 -50.32 -7.10
C ARG A 356 -26.58 -49.88 -8.46
N ARG A 357 -26.73 -48.59 -8.82
CA ARG A 357 -26.20 -48.04 -10.09
C ARG A 357 -24.68 -48.08 -10.15
N LEU A 358 -24.02 -47.85 -9.02
CA LEU A 358 -22.56 -47.86 -8.90
C LEU A 358 -21.96 -49.26 -8.71
N GLY A 359 -22.78 -50.29 -8.51
CA GLY A 359 -22.33 -51.66 -8.25
C GLY A 359 -21.60 -51.81 -6.91
N LEU A 360 -22.07 -51.10 -5.88
CA LEU A 360 -21.53 -51.17 -4.53
C LEU A 360 -22.31 -52.19 -3.69
N ASP A 361 -21.59 -53.00 -2.91
CA ASP A 361 -22.21 -53.92 -1.97
C ASP A 361 -22.91 -53.16 -0.83
N ASP A 362 -23.97 -53.76 -0.27
CA ASP A 362 -24.77 -53.14 0.79
C ASP A 362 -23.99 -53.02 2.11
N ASP A 363 -23.02 -53.92 2.36
CA ASP A 363 -22.16 -53.94 3.55
C ASP A 363 -20.82 -53.20 3.37
N ALA A 364 -20.50 -52.74 2.16
CA ALA A 364 -19.27 -52.00 1.90
C ALA A 364 -19.29 -50.63 2.60
N PHE A 365 -18.17 -50.23 3.21
CA PHE A 365 -17.97 -48.88 3.75
C PHE A 365 -17.13 -48.06 2.77
N VAL A 366 -17.74 -47.07 2.13
CA VAL A 366 -17.12 -46.32 1.02
C VAL A 366 -16.70 -44.93 1.48
N VAL A 367 -15.40 -44.66 1.46
CA VAL A 367 -14.82 -43.34 1.68
C VAL A 367 -14.58 -42.68 0.34
N CYS A 368 -15.12 -41.48 0.13
CA CYS A 368 -14.93 -40.73 -1.11
C CYS A 368 -14.14 -39.43 -0.90
N THR A 369 -13.44 -38.99 -1.92
CA THR A 369 -12.99 -37.59 -2.07
C THR A 369 -13.45 -37.10 -3.43
N PHE A 370 -13.84 -35.83 -3.53
CA PHE A 370 -14.54 -35.29 -4.70
C PHE A 370 -13.83 -34.08 -5.30
N GLY A 371 -13.67 -34.11 -6.62
CA GLY A 371 -13.02 -33.05 -7.41
C GLY A 371 -11.76 -33.56 -8.11
N MET A 372 -11.16 -32.71 -8.94
CA MET A 372 -9.90 -33.01 -9.61
C MET A 372 -8.79 -33.25 -8.59
N LEU A 373 -8.01 -34.31 -8.80
CA LEU A 373 -6.91 -34.70 -7.91
C LEU A 373 -5.69 -33.81 -8.18
N GLY A 374 -4.91 -33.53 -7.14
CA GLY A 374 -3.71 -32.71 -7.26
C GLY A 374 -3.01 -32.51 -5.92
N SER A 375 -1.80 -31.98 -5.96
CA SER A 375 -0.97 -31.74 -4.76
C SER A 375 -1.63 -30.79 -3.76
N THR A 376 -2.49 -29.87 -4.22
CA THR A 376 -3.24 -28.95 -3.34
C THR A 376 -4.41 -29.60 -2.62
N LYS A 377 -4.78 -30.83 -2.99
CA LYS A 377 -5.90 -31.60 -2.42
C LYS A 377 -5.44 -32.68 -1.44
N LEU A 378 -4.13 -32.80 -1.21
CA LEU A 378 -3.53 -33.75 -0.27
C LEU A 378 -4.01 -35.21 -0.49
N ASN A 379 -4.19 -35.60 -1.76
CA ASN A 379 -4.69 -36.94 -2.10
C ASN A 379 -3.69 -38.06 -1.75
N ALA A 380 -2.39 -37.75 -1.81
CA ALA A 380 -1.32 -38.65 -1.39
C ALA A 380 -1.38 -38.94 0.11
N GLU A 381 -1.63 -37.92 0.92
CA GLU A 381 -1.77 -38.00 2.37
C GLU A 381 -3.03 -38.76 2.77
N LEU A 382 -4.13 -38.57 2.02
CA LEU A 382 -5.34 -39.39 2.17
C LEU A 382 -5.07 -40.86 1.86
N LEU A 383 -4.32 -41.17 0.79
CA LEU A 383 -3.93 -42.54 0.48
C LEU A 383 -3.14 -43.16 1.64
N ASP A 384 -2.12 -42.46 2.15
CA ASP A 384 -1.31 -42.93 3.27
C ASP A 384 -2.12 -43.15 4.54
N ALA A 385 -2.98 -42.19 4.89
CA ALA A 385 -3.83 -42.30 6.07
C ALA A 385 -4.84 -43.45 5.95
N PHE A 386 -5.42 -43.67 4.76
CA PHE A 386 -6.31 -44.80 4.53
C PHE A 386 -5.58 -46.13 4.73
N LEU A 387 -4.40 -46.29 4.12
CA LEU A 387 -3.58 -47.50 4.24
C LEU A 387 -3.07 -47.74 5.67
N ALA A 388 -2.75 -46.68 6.41
CA ALA A 388 -2.31 -46.76 7.80
C ALA A 388 -3.46 -46.97 8.80
N SER A 389 -4.70 -46.67 8.41
CA SER A 389 -5.89 -46.84 9.27
C SER A 389 -6.39 -48.30 9.29
N PRO A 390 -7.24 -48.67 10.27
CA PRO A 390 -7.93 -49.96 10.25
C PRO A 390 -8.74 -50.25 8.97
N LEU A 391 -9.17 -49.20 8.24
CA LEU A 391 -9.91 -49.35 6.98
C LEU A 391 -9.02 -49.92 5.86
N GLY A 392 -7.70 -49.66 5.92
CA GLY A 392 -6.72 -50.20 4.99
C GLY A 392 -6.62 -51.73 5.07
N ALA A 393 -6.94 -52.33 6.22
CA ALA A 393 -6.93 -53.78 6.42
C ALA A 393 -8.32 -54.44 6.30
N ASP A 394 -9.41 -53.69 6.43
CA ASP A 394 -10.80 -54.19 6.34
C ASP A 394 -11.20 -54.42 4.86
N PRO A 395 -11.51 -55.67 4.44
CA PRO A 395 -11.89 -55.97 3.05
C PRO A 395 -13.21 -55.31 2.62
N HIS A 396 -14.07 -54.91 3.57
CA HIS A 396 -15.33 -54.22 3.27
C HIS A 396 -15.15 -52.71 3.09
N CYS A 397 -13.98 -52.15 3.39
CA CYS A 397 -13.70 -50.73 3.23
C CYS A 397 -13.11 -50.41 1.84
N ARG A 398 -13.63 -49.37 1.18
CA ARG A 398 -13.17 -48.91 -0.15
C ARG A 398 -12.84 -47.42 -0.12
N LEU A 399 -11.83 -47.00 -0.89
CA LEU A 399 -11.47 -45.60 -1.09
C LEU A 399 -11.70 -45.22 -2.55
N VAL A 400 -12.46 -44.17 -2.80
CA VAL A 400 -12.78 -43.71 -4.15
C VAL A 400 -12.42 -42.24 -4.32
N PHE A 401 -11.53 -41.97 -5.26
CA PHE A 401 -11.22 -40.64 -5.74
C PHE A 401 -12.17 -40.32 -6.91
N VAL A 402 -13.21 -39.53 -6.63
CA VAL A 402 -14.25 -39.14 -7.59
C VAL A 402 -13.81 -37.87 -8.32
N GLY A 403 -13.05 -38.06 -9.40
CA GLY A 403 -12.54 -36.99 -10.25
C GLY A 403 -11.40 -37.42 -11.18
N ALA A 404 -11.00 -36.51 -12.07
CA ALA A 404 -9.88 -36.73 -12.98
C ALA A 404 -8.54 -36.69 -12.22
N ASN A 405 -7.64 -37.61 -12.55
CA ASN A 405 -6.28 -37.61 -12.01
C ASN A 405 -5.48 -36.44 -12.58
N ASP A 406 -4.49 -35.97 -11.83
CA ASP A 406 -3.48 -35.04 -12.36
C ASP A 406 -2.73 -35.72 -13.52
N PRO A 407 -2.59 -35.08 -14.70
CA PRO A 407 -1.94 -35.70 -15.84
C PRO A 407 -0.40 -35.63 -15.78
N GLY A 408 0.17 -35.01 -14.75
CA GLY A 408 1.60 -34.83 -14.55
C GLY A 408 2.22 -35.82 -13.55
N PRO A 409 3.47 -35.56 -13.12
CA PRO A 409 4.23 -36.49 -12.28
C PRO A 409 3.56 -36.83 -10.95
N TYR A 410 2.76 -35.92 -10.39
CA TYR A 410 2.03 -36.16 -9.15
C TYR A 410 0.98 -37.27 -9.33
N GLY A 411 0.18 -37.20 -10.39
CA GLY A 411 -0.85 -38.20 -10.65
C GLY A 411 -0.29 -39.55 -11.06
N GLU A 412 0.83 -39.58 -11.79
CA GLU A 412 1.58 -40.81 -12.09
C GLU A 412 2.05 -41.49 -10.80
N GLN A 413 2.73 -40.75 -9.92
CA GLN A 413 3.20 -41.27 -8.63
C GLN A 413 2.06 -41.75 -7.75
N LEU A 414 0.93 -41.04 -7.72
CA LEU A 414 -0.24 -41.45 -6.96
C LEU A 414 -0.80 -42.78 -7.48
N ALA A 415 -0.92 -42.94 -8.80
CA ALA A 415 -1.39 -44.17 -9.42
C ALA A 415 -0.44 -45.35 -9.17
N GLU A 416 0.88 -45.14 -9.27
CA GLU A 416 1.90 -46.15 -8.95
C GLU A 416 1.80 -46.61 -7.49
N ARG A 417 1.65 -45.67 -6.55
CA ARG A 417 1.50 -45.97 -5.11
C ARG A 417 0.22 -46.74 -4.82
N ILE A 418 -0.88 -46.42 -5.49
CA ILE A 418 -2.13 -47.19 -5.39
C ILE A 418 -1.89 -48.63 -5.87
N ALA A 419 -1.29 -48.80 -7.05
CA ALA A 419 -1.04 -50.10 -7.65
C ALA A 419 -0.08 -50.97 -6.82
N ALA A 420 0.89 -50.36 -6.15
CA ALA A 420 1.83 -51.03 -5.26
C ALA A 420 1.24 -51.40 -3.88
N SER A 421 0.07 -50.87 -3.53
CA SER A 421 -0.53 -51.10 -2.21
C SER A 421 -1.24 -52.46 -2.10
N ALA A 422 -1.26 -53.04 -0.90
CA ALA A 422 -2.03 -54.26 -0.62
C ALA A 422 -3.56 -54.07 -0.74
N ALA A 423 -4.03 -52.82 -0.88
CA ALA A 423 -5.43 -52.45 -1.02
C ALA A 423 -5.80 -52.03 -2.46
N ALA A 424 -4.92 -52.24 -3.46
CA ALA A 424 -5.08 -51.75 -4.83
C ALA A 424 -6.45 -52.08 -5.46
N ASN A 425 -7.00 -53.27 -5.19
CA ASN A 425 -8.31 -53.70 -5.69
C ASN A 425 -9.52 -53.01 -5.03
N ARG A 426 -9.31 -52.23 -3.96
CA ARG A 426 -10.34 -51.49 -3.21
C ARG A 426 -10.20 -49.98 -3.31
N ILE A 427 -9.18 -49.50 -4.03
CA ILE A 427 -8.92 -48.09 -4.26
C ILE A 427 -9.19 -47.77 -5.73
N ARG A 428 -10.01 -46.75 -6.01
CA ARG A 428 -10.41 -46.40 -7.38
C ARG A 428 -10.27 -44.90 -7.64
N ILE A 429 -9.70 -44.54 -8.79
CA ILE A 429 -9.84 -43.20 -9.38
C ILE A 429 -10.88 -43.31 -10.50
N THR A 430 -11.95 -42.51 -10.45
CA THR A 430 -13.06 -42.63 -11.41
C THR A 430 -12.76 -42.01 -12.78
N GLY A 431 -11.85 -41.03 -12.82
CA GLY A 431 -11.81 -40.08 -13.93
C GLY A 431 -12.91 -39.02 -13.80
N PHE A 432 -13.04 -38.18 -14.82
CA PHE A 432 -14.17 -37.24 -14.91
C PHE A 432 -15.50 -38.00 -14.98
N VAL A 433 -16.48 -37.59 -14.18
CA VAL A 433 -17.84 -38.17 -14.15
C VAL A 433 -18.85 -37.07 -14.44
N ASP A 434 -20.00 -37.44 -15.02
CA ASP A 434 -21.10 -36.51 -15.23
C ASP A 434 -21.81 -36.15 -13.91
N ALA A 435 -22.71 -35.16 -13.95
CA ALA A 435 -23.42 -34.67 -12.77
C ALA A 435 -24.30 -35.74 -12.10
N ALA A 436 -24.87 -36.67 -12.88
CA ALA A 436 -25.71 -37.74 -12.33
C ALA A 436 -24.88 -38.76 -11.57
N ALA A 437 -23.75 -39.20 -12.14
CA ALA A 437 -22.81 -40.09 -11.48
C ALA A 437 -22.15 -39.43 -10.26
N TYR A 438 -21.84 -38.12 -10.32
CA TYR A 438 -21.34 -37.35 -9.18
C TYR A 438 -22.34 -37.35 -8.01
N ALA A 439 -23.62 -37.08 -8.30
CA ALA A 439 -24.71 -37.14 -7.32
C ALA A 439 -24.88 -38.56 -6.73
N ASP A 440 -24.75 -39.60 -7.56
CA ASP A 440 -24.79 -40.99 -7.10
C ASP A 440 -23.66 -41.29 -6.11
N TRP A 441 -22.44 -40.83 -6.37
CA TRP A 441 -21.33 -41.03 -5.44
C TRP A 441 -21.53 -40.31 -4.10
N LEU A 442 -22.07 -39.09 -4.12
CA LEU A 442 -22.44 -38.35 -2.89
C LEU A 442 -23.54 -39.06 -2.10
N ALA A 443 -24.57 -39.57 -2.78
CA ALA A 443 -25.65 -40.31 -2.11
C ALA A 443 -25.20 -41.68 -1.56
N ALA A 444 -24.22 -42.32 -2.21
CA ALA A 444 -23.79 -43.68 -1.88
C ALA A 444 -22.67 -43.77 -0.85
N CYS A 445 -21.79 -42.78 -0.70
CA CYS A 445 -20.64 -42.90 0.20
C CYS A 445 -21.02 -42.89 1.69
N ASP A 446 -20.20 -43.50 2.55
CA ASP A 446 -20.40 -43.56 4.02
C ASP A 446 -19.63 -42.47 4.76
N GLY A 447 -18.56 -41.97 4.15
CA GLY A 447 -17.80 -40.82 4.62
C GLY A 447 -17.09 -40.13 3.46
N ALA A 448 -16.77 -38.86 3.64
CA ALA A 448 -16.01 -38.07 2.68
C ALA A 448 -14.74 -37.48 3.32
N VAL A 449 -13.73 -37.25 2.50
CA VAL A 449 -12.53 -36.50 2.89
C VAL A 449 -12.27 -35.40 1.87
N GLN A 450 -12.13 -34.16 2.35
CA GLN A 450 -11.84 -32.99 1.54
C GLN A 450 -10.76 -32.13 2.19
N LEU A 451 -9.52 -32.39 1.78
CA LEU A 451 -8.33 -31.73 2.32
C LEU A 451 -7.84 -30.65 1.36
N ARG A 452 -7.21 -29.62 1.90
CA ARG A 452 -6.62 -28.52 1.14
C ARG A 452 -5.28 -28.09 1.71
N ASN A 453 -4.38 -27.67 0.82
CA ASN A 453 -3.28 -26.76 1.15
C ASN A 453 -3.27 -25.59 0.15
N ALA A 454 -2.50 -24.53 0.46
CA ALA A 454 -2.24 -23.41 -0.44
C ALA A 454 -3.50 -22.77 -1.07
N THR A 455 -4.54 -22.55 -0.26
CA THR A 455 -5.79 -21.89 -0.69
C THR A 455 -5.56 -20.44 -1.14
N ARG A 456 -6.36 -19.99 -2.11
CA ARG A 456 -6.30 -18.65 -2.73
C ARG A 456 -7.63 -17.91 -2.55
N GLY A 457 -8.27 -18.12 -1.41
CA GLY A 457 -9.52 -17.47 -1.02
C GLY A 457 -10.79 -18.08 -1.60
N GLU A 458 -10.72 -19.22 -2.29
CA GLU A 458 -11.89 -19.91 -2.83
C GLU A 458 -12.67 -20.68 -1.76
N THR A 459 -14.00 -20.78 -1.92
CA THR A 459 -14.86 -21.63 -1.09
C THR A 459 -15.05 -22.99 -1.75
N SER A 460 -14.83 -24.08 -1.01
CA SER A 460 -14.90 -25.44 -1.58
C SER A 460 -16.33 -25.93 -1.77
N ALA A 461 -16.84 -25.81 -3.01
CA ALA A 461 -18.10 -26.40 -3.45
C ALA A 461 -18.29 -27.86 -2.98
N SER A 462 -17.27 -28.69 -3.19
CA SER A 462 -17.32 -30.12 -2.91
C SER A 462 -17.42 -30.47 -1.42
N VAL A 463 -17.03 -29.58 -0.51
CA VAL A 463 -17.27 -29.74 0.94
C VAL A 463 -18.75 -29.51 1.22
N LEU A 464 -19.31 -28.42 0.68
CA LEU A 464 -20.72 -28.09 0.85
C LEU A 464 -21.64 -29.13 0.19
N ASP A 465 -21.23 -29.72 -0.94
CA ASP A 465 -21.96 -30.82 -1.56
C ASP A 465 -22.01 -32.06 -0.64
N CYS A 466 -20.92 -32.38 0.06
CA CYS A 466 -20.93 -33.47 1.05
C CYS A 466 -21.90 -33.17 2.19
N LEU A 467 -21.88 -31.94 2.73
CA LEU A 467 -22.81 -31.52 3.78
C LEU A 467 -24.27 -31.52 3.31
N LEU A 468 -24.52 -31.12 2.06
CA LEU A 468 -25.85 -31.08 1.44
C LEU A 468 -26.50 -32.47 1.35
N TYR A 469 -25.68 -33.50 1.11
CA TYR A 469 -26.10 -34.90 1.09
C TYR A 469 -26.07 -35.55 2.49
N GLY A 470 -25.63 -34.81 3.51
CA GLY A 470 -25.51 -35.30 4.88
C GLY A 470 -24.40 -36.34 5.04
N VAL A 471 -23.35 -36.27 4.22
CA VAL A 471 -22.20 -37.17 4.29
C VAL A 471 -21.26 -36.72 5.41
N PRO A 472 -20.96 -37.58 6.41
CA PRO A 472 -19.95 -37.28 7.41
C PRO A 472 -18.60 -37.02 6.75
N THR A 473 -18.03 -35.83 6.94
CA THR A 473 -16.88 -35.34 6.17
C THR A 473 -15.70 -35.02 7.08
N VAL A 474 -14.48 -35.39 6.67
CA VAL A 474 -13.22 -34.98 7.28
C VAL A 474 -12.57 -33.88 6.44
N VAL A 475 -12.14 -32.79 7.09
CA VAL A 475 -11.39 -31.68 6.47
C VAL A 475 -10.24 -31.27 7.38
N ASN A 476 -9.23 -30.56 6.86
CA ASN A 476 -8.30 -29.80 7.69
C ASN A 476 -8.75 -28.34 7.82
N ALA A 477 -8.41 -27.67 8.93
CA ALA A 477 -8.79 -26.29 9.24
C ALA A 477 -8.09 -25.25 8.36
N HIS A 478 -8.33 -25.29 7.05
CA HIS A 478 -7.64 -24.47 6.05
C HIS A 478 -8.61 -23.54 5.32
N GLY A 479 -8.24 -22.26 5.20
CA GLY A 479 -9.01 -21.26 4.46
C GLY A 479 -10.48 -21.18 4.89
N SER A 480 -11.41 -21.24 3.93
CA SER A 480 -12.84 -21.14 4.20
C SER A 480 -13.38 -22.27 5.09
N THR A 481 -12.74 -23.45 5.10
CA THR A 481 -13.22 -24.61 5.87
C THR A 481 -12.91 -24.51 7.36
N ALA A 482 -11.91 -23.71 7.74
CA ALA A 482 -11.61 -23.40 9.13
C ALA A 482 -12.80 -22.73 9.84
N LEU A 483 -13.61 -21.98 9.10
CA LEU A 483 -14.75 -21.19 9.59
C LEU A 483 -16.06 -21.98 9.68
N LEU A 484 -16.11 -23.23 9.18
CA LEU A 484 -17.31 -24.06 9.34
C LEU A 484 -17.46 -24.51 10.81
N PRO A 485 -18.68 -24.69 11.33
CA PRO A 485 -18.88 -25.17 12.70
C PRO A 485 -18.23 -26.54 12.96
N ASP A 486 -17.69 -26.75 14.15
CA ASP A 486 -17.01 -28.02 14.51
C ASP A 486 -17.98 -29.20 14.68
N ASP A 487 -19.29 -28.93 14.75
CA ASP A 487 -20.32 -29.94 14.95
C ASP A 487 -20.97 -30.43 13.65
N VAL A 488 -20.60 -29.88 12.48
CA VAL A 488 -21.10 -30.32 11.16
C VAL A 488 -20.13 -31.25 10.41
N LEU A 489 -18.86 -31.31 10.82
CA LEU A 489 -17.83 -32.12 10.19
C LEU A 489 -16.71 -32.50 11.18
N VAL A 490 -15.82 -33.42 10.82
CA VAL A 490 -14.59 -33.69 11.56
C VAL A 490 -13.50 -32.75 11.04
N LYS A 491 -13.03 -31.82 11.88
CA LYS A 491 -12.00 -30.85 11.51
C LYS A 491 -10.67 -31.23 12.15
N LEU A 492 -9.65 -31.46 11.31
CA LEU A 492 -8.26 -31.60 11.72
C LEU A 492 -7.60 -30.23 11.84
N GLU A 493 -6.48 -30.15 12.55
CA GLU A 493 -5.60 -28.98 12.51
C GLU A 493 -5.18 -28.66 11.06
N ASP A 494 -4.84 -27.39 10.78
CA ASP A 494 -4.44 -26.95 9.43
C ASP A 494 -3.24 -27.76 8.92
N ARG A 495 -2.25 -27.94 9.79
CA ARG A 495 -1.14 -28.88 9.63
C ARG A 495 -1.40 -30.09 10.52
N PHE A 496 -1.51 -31.25 9.91
CA PHE A 496 -1.82 -32.52 10.58
C PHE A 496 -0.82 -33.61 10.18
N GLU A 497 -0.65 -34.61 11.03
CA GLU A 497 0.11 -35.81 10.71
C GLU A 497 -0.79 -36.88 10.09
N THR A 498 -0.21 -37.82 9.34
CA THR A 498 -0.95 -38.94 8.75
C THR A 498 -1.77 -39.72 9.79
N ALA A 499 -1.27 -39.82 11.02
CA ALA A 499 -1.96 -40.49 12.13
C ALA A 499 -3.28 -39.81 12.52
N ASP A 500 -3.34 -38.47 12.46
CA ASP A 500 -4.54 -37.70 12.79
C ASP A 500 -5.65 -37.97 11.79
N LEU A 501 -5.32 -37.95 10.49
CA LEU A 501 -6.27 -38.27 9.42
C LEU A 501 -6.72 -39.74 9.49
N ALA A 502 -5.79 -40.66 9.79
CA ALA A 502 -6.12 -42.08 9.96
C ALA A 502 -7.08 -42.31 11.15
N ALA A 503 -6.89 -41.57 12.25
CA ALA A 503 -7.79 -41.58 13.40
C ALA A 503 -9.17 -40.99 13.05
N GLY A 504 -9.21 -39.91 12.27
CA GLY A 504 -10.44 -39.34 11.72
C GLY A 504 -11.23 -40.36 10.89
N LEU A 505 -10.58 -41.06 9.96
CA LEU A 505 -11.18 -42.14 9.18
C LEU A 505 -11.68 -43.29 10.06
N ALA A 506 -10.88 -43.73 11.04
CA ALA A 506 -11.23 -44.80 11.96
C ALA A 506 -12.46 -44.45 12.81
N SER A 507 -12.55 -43.21 13.29
CA SER A 507 -13.71 -42.74 14.07
C SER A 507 -14.97 -42.72 13.22
N LEU A 508 -14.90 -42.23 11.97
CA LEU A 508 -16.03 -42.28 11.05
C LEU A 508 -16.48 -43.71 10.76
N ARG A 509 -15.59 -44.71 10.72
CA ARG A 509 -15.96 -46.12 10.51
C ARG A 509 -16.57 -46.76 11.77
N ALA A 510 -15.97 -46.52 12.94
CA ALA A 510 -16.31 -47.18 14.19
C ALA A 510 -17.56 -46.60 14.87
N ASP A 511 -17.77 -45.28 14.78
CA ASP A 511 -18.83 -44.60 15.52
C ASP A 511 -19.99 -44.19 14.60
N ARG A 512 -21.05 -45.01 14.62
CA ARG A 512 -22.29 -44.73 13.89
C ARG A 512 -23.04 -43.51 14.45
N ALA A 513 -23.02 -43.30 15.77
CA ALA A 513 -23.73 -42.19 16.40
C ALA A 513 -23.08 -40.84 16.06
N LEU A 514 -21.74 -40.82 15.94
CA LEU A 514 -21.01 -39.68 15.40
C LEU A 514 -21.46 -39.37 13.96
N ARG A 515 -21.48 -40.38 13.07
CA ARG A 515 -21.93 -40.18 11.67
C ARG A 515 -23.35 -39.61 11.60
N GLU A 516 -24.28 -40.17 12.36
CA GLU A 516 -25.68 -39.70 12.39
C GLU A 516 -25.80 -38.26 12.90
N ARG A 517 -25.04 -37.90 13.94
CA ARG A 517 -24.99 -36.54 14.49
C ARG A 517 -24.43 -35.53 13.48
N LEU A 518 -23.28 -35.83 12.88
CA LEU A 518 -22.65 -34.96 11.86
C LEU A 518 -23.57 -34.77 10.66
N SER A 519 -24.20 -35.86 10.18
CA SER A 519 -25.17 -35.82 9.08
C SER A 519 -26.36 -34.90 9.38
N GLY A 520 -26.97 -35.04 10.56
CA GLY A 520 -28.10 -34.21 10.98
C GLY A 520 -27.74 -32.73 11.07
N ASN A 521 -26.62 -32.43 11.74
CA ASN A 521 -26.14 -31.06 11.92
C ASN A 521 -25.78 -30.41 10.57
N ALA A 522 -25.09 -31.13 9.69
CA ALA A 522 -24.76 -30.67 8.33
C ALA A 522 -26.02 -30.32 7.53
N LEU A 523 -27.03 -31.18 7.54
CA LEU A 523 -28.28 -30.96 6.82
C LEU A 523 -29.07 -29.76 7.35
N GLU A 524 -29.08 -29.55 8.66
CA GLU A 524 -29.69 -28.37 9.29
C GLU A 524 -28.93 -27.10 8.93
N HIS A 525 -27.60 -27.13 8.99
CA HIS A 525 -26.72 -26.02 8.61
C HIS A 525 -26.95 -25.60 7.14
N MET A 526 -26.96 -26.57 6.22
CA MET A 526 -27.21 -26.30 4.79
C MET A 526 -28.60 -25.70 4.55
N ALA A 527 -29.63 -26.22 5.24
CA ALA A 527 -30.99 -25.68 5.13
C ALA A 527 -31.12 -24.26 5.71
N ARG A 528 -30.38 -23.95 6.77
CA ARG A 528 -30.42 -22.64 7.46
C ARG A 528 -29.51 -21.58 6.86
N HIS A 529 -28.49 -21.93 6.08
CA HIS A 529 -27.50 -20.93 5.64
C HIS A 529 -27.26 -20.91 4.14
N HIS A 530 -27.47 -22.03 3.44
CA HIS A 530 -27.09 -22.19 2.03
C HIS A 530 -28.30 -22.35 1.09
N ALA A 531 -29.51 -22.45 1.62
CA ALA A 531 -30.72 -22.65 0.83
C ALA A 531 -30.99 -21.50 -0.15
N PRO A 532 -31.36 -21.77 -1.42
CA PRO A 532 -31.50 -20.74 -2.45
C PRO A 532 -32.40 -19.54 -2.08
N PRO A 533 -33.61 -19.72 -1.53
CA PRO A 533 -34.48 -18.59 -1.19
C PRO A 533 -33.91 -17.67 -0.10
N GLN A 534 -33.14 -18.24 0.81
CA GLN A 534 -32.49 -17.45 1.86
C GLN A 534 -31.29 -16.68 1.31
N VAL A 535 -30.44 -17.34 0.53
CA VAL A 535 -29.30 -16.68 -0.11
C VAL A 535 -29.78 -15.57 -1.05
N GLY A 536 -30.85 -15.79 -1.83
CA GLY A 536 -31.47 -14.75 -2.67
C GLY A 536 -31.90 -13.50 -1.90
N ARG A 537 -32.42 -13.65 -0.67
CA ARG A 537 -32.75 -12.52 0.21
C ARG A 537 -31.50 -11.78 0.72
N LEU A 538 -30.45 -12.51 1.09
CA LEU A 538 -29.18 -11.90 1.49
C LEU A 538 -28.56 -11.09 0.34
N TYR A 539 -28.69 -11.57 -0.89
CA TYR A 539 -28.28 -10.82 -2.08
C TYR A 539 -29.09 -9.54 -2.27
N LEU A 540 -30.43 -9.61 -2.16
CA LEU A 540 -31.29 -8.42 -2.20
C LEU A 540 -30.84 -7.37 -1.17
N GLU A 541 -30.66 -7.79 0.08
CA GLU A 541 -30.24 -6.90 1.17
C GLU A 541 -28.90 -6.24 0.87
N ALA A 542 -27.91 -7.01 0.41
CA ALA A 542 -26.58 -6.51 0.05
C ALA A 542 -26.62 -5.54 -1.15
N ILE A 543 -27.25 -5.93 -2.26
CA ILE A 543 -27.32 -5.12 -3.49
C ILE A 543 -28.03 -3.79 -3.21
N GLU A 544 -29.14 -3.81 -2.48
CA GLU A 544 -29.88 -2.60 -2.15
C GLU A 544 -29.17 -1.72 -1.14
N ASP A 545 -28.44 -2.30 -0.18
CA ASP A 545 -27.57 -1.55 0.72
C ASP A 545 -26.44 -0.85 -0.03
N PHE A 546 -25.75 -1.54 -0.94
CA PHE A 546 -24.71 -0.92 -1.79
C PHE A 546 -25.27 0.20 -2.67
N ALA A 547 -26.44 0.00 -3.26
CA ALA A 547 -27.08 1.01 -4.09
C ALA A 547 -27.53 2.26 -3.31
N ARG A 548 -27.81 2.14 -2.00
CA ARG A 548 -28.21 3.27 -1.15
C ARG A 548 -27.03 3.93 -0.45
N ASN A 549 -26.12 3.12 0.07
CA ASN A 549 -25.12 3.48 1.08
C ASN A 549 -23.68 3.26 0.61
N GLY A 550 -23.47 2.61 -0.55
CA GLY A 550 -22.15 2.38 -1.12
C GLY A 550 -21.44 3.68 -1.53
N ARG A 551 -20.11 3.64 -1.56
CA ARG A 551 -19.25 4.80 -1.86
C ARG A 551 -19.59 5.43 -3.22
N ASP A 552 -19.82 4.61 -4.23
CA ASP A 552 -20.14 5.08 -5.58
C ASP A 552 -21.59 5.58 -5.73
N ALA A 553 -22.53 5.03 -4.95
CA ALA A 553 -23.90 5.55 -4.90
C ALA A 553 -23.94 6.98 -4.36
N VAL A 554 -23.15 7.25 -3.31
CA VAL A 554 -22.95 8.58 -2.75
C VAL A 554 -22.38 9.52 -3.82
N TYR A 555 -21.33 9.11 -4.54
CA TYR A 555 -20.70 9.88 -5.61
C TYR A 555 -21.63 10.20 -6.80
N ARG A 556 -22.36 9.19 -7.32
CA ARG A 556 -23.29 9.38 -8.45
C ARG A 556 -24.41 10.35 -8.10
N ARG A 557 -24.92 10.33 -6.87
CA ARG A 557 -25.93 11.31 -6.41
C ARG A 557 -25.41 12.75 -6.49
N VAL A 558 -24.13 12.99 -6.23
CA VAL A 558 -23.54 14.34 -6.36
C VAL A 558 -23.46 14.76 -7.79
N VAL A 559 -22.87 13.90 -8.62
CA VAL A 559 -22.62 14.23 -10.02
C VAL A 559 -23.96 14.52 -10.69
N ASN A 560 -24.96 13.68 -10.48
CA ASN A 560 -26.29 13.86 -11.05
C ASN A 560 -27.01 15.11 -10.52
N ALA A 561 -26.79 15.50 -9.26
CA ALA A 561 -27.39 16.70 -8.70
C ALA A 561 -26.63 17.99 -9.09
N ALA A 562 -25.31 17.92 -9.27
CA ALA A 562 -24.42 19.07 -9.41
C ALA A 562 -24.06 19.39 -10.86
N ALA A 563 -23.83 18.38 -11.69
CA ALA A 563 -23.43 18.57 -13.08
C ALA A 563 -24.41 19.44 -13.89
N PRO A 564 -25.75 19.31 -13.73
CA PRO A 564 -26.69 20.18 -14.44
C PRO A 564 -26.65 21.65 -14.00
N LEU A 565 -26.04 21.95 -12.85
CA LEU A 565 -26.00 23.31 -12.27
C LEU A 565 -24.71 24.07 -12.59
N ALA A 566 -23.69 23.39 -13.12
CA ALA A 566 -22.38 23.97 -13.42
C ALA A 566 -22.24 24.33 -14.90
N ALA A 567 -21.67 25.50 -15.19
CA ALA A 567 -21.24 25.82 -16.55
C ALA A 567 -20.02 24.97 -16.94
N GLN A 568 -19.78 24.77 -18.24
CA GLN A 568 -18.69 23.93 -18.73
C GLN A 568 -17.29 24.37 -18.22
N ALA A 569 -17.06 25.67 -18.08
CA ALA A 569 -15.82 26.22 -17.54
C ALA A 569 -15.60 25.89 -16.04
N GLU A 570 -16.67 25.54 -15.32
CA GLU A 570 -16.65 25.25 -13.87
C GLU A 570 -16.52 23.75 -13.59
N LEU A 571 -16.71 22.89 -14.61
CA LEU A 571 -16.66 21.42 -14.45
C LEU A 571 -15.33 20.92 -13.85
N PRO A 572 -14.14 21.45 -14.19
CA PRO A 572 -12.89 21.00 -13.56
C PRO A 572 -12.85 21.30 -12.06
N ALA A 573 -13.31 22.49 -11.66
CA ALA A 573 -13.37 22.88 -10.25
C ALA A 573 -14.42 22.05 -9.48
N LEU A 574 -15.59 21.81 -10.10
CA LEU A 574 -16.61 20.92 -9.55
C LEU A 574 -16.08 19.49 -9.40
N ALA A 575 -15.42 18.94 -10.41
CA ALA A 575 -14.84 17.61 -10.37
C ALA A 575 -13.77 17.49 -9.28
N ALA A 576 -12.88 18.47 -9.16
CA ALA A 576 -11.88 18.52 -8.09
C ALA A 576 -12.52 18.58 -6.70
N ALA A 577 -13.60 19.35 -6.54
CA ALA A 577 -14.35 19.43 -5.28
C ALA A 577 -15.05 18.11 -4.96
N ILE A 578 -15.73 17.46 -5.91
CA ILE A 578 -16.38 16.16 -5.69
C ILE A 578 -15.31 15.10 -5.35
N ALA A 579 -14.20 15.08 -6.07
CA ALA A 579 -13.08 14.16 -5.82
C ALA A 579 -12.49 14.35 -4.42
N PHE A 580 -12.33 15.60 -3.95
CA PHE A 580 -11.88 15.91 -2.59
C PHE A 580 -12.81 15.38 -1.50
N ASN A 581 -14.11 15.40 -1.76
CA ASN A 581 -15.14 14.95 -0.82
C ASN A 581 -15.37 13.44 -0.84
N ARG A 582 -14.64 12.69 -1.68
CA ARG A 582 -14.72 11.24 -1.70
C ARG A 582 -14.05 10.70 -0.43
N ALA A 583 -14.74 9.83 0.30
CA ALA A 583 -14.12 9.09 1.39
C ALA A 583 -12.87 8.36 0.85
N PRO A 584 -11.71 8.46 1.53
CA PRO A 584 -10.50 7.79 1.08
C PRO A 584 -10.76 6.29 1.01
N ALA A 585 -10.79 5.75 -0.21
CA ALA A 585 -10.90 4.33 -0.49
C ALA A 585 -9.52 3.65 -0.62
N PRO A 586 -8.47 4.32 -1.12
CA PRO A 586 -7.15 3.70 -1.28
C PRO A 586 -6.26 3.85 -0.04
N GLN A 587 -5.24 3.00 0.00
CA GLN A 587 -4.07 3.08 0.87
C GLN A 587 -3.45 4.49 0.87
N ARG A 588 -2.95 4.94 2.03
CA ARG A 588 -2.25 6.23 2.18
C ARG A 588 -1.06 6.29 1.23
N GLN A 589 -0.68 7.48 0.79
CA GLN A 589 0.47 7.68 -0.09
C GLN A 589 1.63 8.34 0.65
N LEU A 590 2.85 7.86 0.39
CA LEU A 590 4.09 8.58 0.66
C LEU A 590 4.58 9.14 -0.68
N LEU A 591 4.31 10.42 -0.90
CA LEU A 591 4.65 11.19 -2.09
C LEU A 591 6.08 11.69 -1.98
N VAL A 592 7.02 11.02 -2.67
CA VAL A 592 8.44 11.32 -2.58
C VAL A 592 8.84 12.26 -3.70
N ASP A 593 9.22 13.50 -3.37
CA ASP A 593 9.66 14.48 -4.35
C ASP A 593 10.96 14.07 -5.02
N VAL A 594 10.96 14.06 -6.36
CA VAL A 594 12.10 13.79 -7.24
C VAL A 594 12.22 14.87 -8.34
N SER A 595 11.72 16.08 -8.05
CA SER A 595 11.61 17.17 -9.03
C SER A 595 12.91 17.54 -9.73
N ALA A 596 14.01 17.70 -8.99
CA ALA A 596 15.29 18.07 -9.58
C ALA A 596 15.87 16.94 -10.44
N MET A 597 15.68 15.68 -10.04
CA MET A 597 16.07 14.51 -10.83
C MET A 597 15.29 14.38 -12.15
N VAL A 598 13.98 14.66 -12.14
CA VAL A 598 13.15 14.63 -13.35
C VAL A 598 13.52 15.75 -14.32
N GLN A 599 13.86 16.94 -13.79
CA GLN A 599 14.27 18.08 -14.62
C GLN A 599 15.70 17.96 -15.16
N SER A 600 16.63 17.45 -14.35
CA SER A 600 18.04 17.32 -14.72
C SER A 600 18.77 16.24 -13.92
N ASP A 601 19.26 15.17 -14.57
CA ASP A 601 20.12 14.16 -13.93
C ASP A 601 21.60 14.57 -14.02
N LEU A 602 21.99 15.49 -13.15
CA LEU A 602 23.37 16.00 -13.04
C LEU A 602 24.33 14.99 -12.38
N LYS A 603 23.81 13.85 -11.88
CA LYS A 603 24.54 12.79 -11.17
C LYS A 603 25.32 13.33 -9.96
N THR A 604 24.69 14.21 -9.19
CA THR A 604 25.29 14.76 -7.96
C THR A 604 25.22 13.76 -6.81
N GLY A 605 26.01 14.01 -5.75
CA GLY A 605 25.93 13.21 -4.52
C GLY A 605 24.54 13.22 -3.88
N ILE A 606 23.83 14.36 -3.93
CA ILE A 606 22.45 14.46 -3.45
C ILE A 606 21.51 13.58 -4.28
N GLN A 607 21.63 13.60 -5.61
CA GLN A 607 20.78 12.75 -6.46
C GLN A 607 21.04 11.25 -6.24
N ARG A 608 22.27 10.86 -5.88
CA ARG A 608 22.56 9.48 -5.41
C ARG A 608 21.78 9.15 -4.14
N VAL A 609 21.72 10.06 -3.16
CA VAL A 609 20.93 9.88 -1.93
C VAL A 609 19.44 9.74 -2.26
N VAL A 610 18.87 10.66 -3.04
CA VAL A 610 17.45 10.65 -3.43
C VAL A 610 17.08 9.32 -4.08
N ARG A 611 17.86 8.86 -5.06
CA ARG A 611 17.65 7.59 -5.75
C ARG A 611 17.72 6.40 -4.80
N SER A 612 18.73 6.36 -3.93
CA SER A 612 18.97 5.20 -3.07
C SER A 612 17.90 5.08 -1.98
N ILE A 613 17.50 6.19 -1.37
CA ILE A 613 16.39 6.21 -0.40
C ILE A 613 15.08 5.82 -1.08
N LEU A 614 14.79 6.35 -2.28
CA LEU A 614 13.57 5.98 -3.03
C LEU A 614 13.52 4.48 -3.34
N LEU A 615 14.63 3.88 -3.78
CA LEU A 615 14.71 2.44 -4.06
C LEU A 615 14.51 1.59 -2.80
N SER A 616 15.10 1.98 -1.67
CA SER A 616 14.85 1.33 -0.38
C SER A 616 13.38 1.45 0.06
N LEU A 617 12.74 2.61 -0.17
CA LEU A 617 11.32 2.79 0.11
C LEU A 617 10.44 1.93 -0.82
N PHE A 618 10.78 1.79 -2.10
CA PHE A 618 10.09 0.87 -3.01
C PHE A 618 10.23 -0.59 -2.59
N ALA A 619 11.41 -1.00 -2.14
CA ALA A 619 11.65 -2.38 -1.72
C ALA A 619 10.93 -2.72 -0.40
N ALA A 620 10.85 -1.77 0.53
CA ALA A 620 10.25 -1.97 1.85
C ALA A 620 9.36 -0.76 2.25
N PRO A 621 8.17 -0.62 1.64
CA PRO A 621 7.25 0.44 2.00
C PRO A 621 6.78 0.31 3.46
N PRO A 622 6.53 1.43 4.18
CA PRO A 622 5.95 1.35 5.51
C PRO A 622 4.52 0.81 5.43
N ALA A 623 4.10 0.06 6.45
CA ALA A 623 2.77 -0.54 6.50
C ALA A 623 1.66 0.50 6.30
N GLY A 624 0.68 0.18 5.46
CA GLY A 624 -0.44 1.08 5.16
C GLY A 624 -0.11 2.24 4.21
N PHE A 625 1.11 2.29 3.63
CA PHE A 625 1.49 3.27 2.62
C PHE A 625 1.85 2.66 1.27
N ARG A 626 1.45 3.37 0.21
CA ARG A 626 1.95 3.21 -1.15
C ARG A 626 2.98 4.29 -1.42
N ILE A 627 4.16 3.92 -1.89
CA ILE A 627 5.19 4.88 -2.28
C ILE A 627 4.93 5.34 -3.72
N GLU A 628 4.86 6.65 -3.92
CA GLU A 628 4.74 7.24 -5.25
C GLU A 628 5.79 8.36 -5.40
N PRO A 629 6.70 8.27 -6.37
CA PRO A 629 7.56 9.40 -6.69
C PRO A 629 6.72 10.48 -7.36
N VAL A 630 6.98 11.75 -7.05
CA VAL A 630 6.26 12.91 -7.58
C VAL A 630 7.23 13.99 -8.04
N TYR A 631 6.80 14.85 -8.95
CA TYR A 631 7.61 15.96 -9.42
C TYR A 631 6.76 17.20 -9.66
N SER A 632 7.41 18.36 -9.64
CA SER A 632 6.85 19.65 -10.03
C SER A 632 7.77 20.32 -11.04
N VAL A 633 7.17 21.19 -11.86
CA VAL A 633 7.88 22.11 -12.77
C VAL A 633 7.99 23.53 -12.18
N GLY A 634 7.58 23.73 -10.93
CA GLY A 634 7.55 25.03 -10.27
C GLY A 634 6.31 25.86 -10.62
N ALA A 635 6.40 27.18 -10.41
CA ALA A 635 5.35 28.15 -10.70
C ALA A 635 3.96 27.82 -10.11
N ASN A 636 3.93 27.18 -8.92
CA ASN A 636 2.72 26.79 -8.19
C ASN A 636 1.79 25.83 -8.97
N GLN A 637 2.34 25.15 -10.00
CA GLN A 637 1.63 24.12 -10.75
C GLN A 637 1.38 22.89 -9.85
N PRO A 638 0.35 22.08 -10.14
CA PRO A 638 0.15 20.82 -9.43
C PRO A 638 1.39 19.92 -9.53
N TYR A 639 1.71 19.20 -8.45
CA TYR A 639 2.65 18.09 -8.55
C TYR A 639 2.01 16.98 -9.39
N CYS A 640 2.81 16.32 -10.22
CA CYS A 640 2.41 15.14 -10.98
C CYS A 640 3.11 13.90 -10.42
N TYR A 641 2.49 12.73 -10.58
CA TYR A 641 3.19 11.48 -10.33
C TYR A 641 4.37 11.36 -11.31
N ALA A 642 5.50 10.83 -10.86
CA ALA A 642 6.69 10.58 -11.66
C ALA A 642 6.77 9.09 -12.03
N ARG A 643 5.70 8.51 -12.59
CA ARG A 643 5.62 7.06 -12.84
C ARG A 643 6.58 6.62 -13.93
N GLY A 644 6.72 7.43 -14.99
CA GLY A 644 7.73 7.16 -16.01
C GLY A 644 9.15 7.12 -15.44
N PHE A 645 9.45 7.98 -14.47
CA PHE A 645 10.73 7.94 -13.73
C PHE A 645 10.82 6.70 -12.83
N GLY A 646 9.78 6.41 -12.04
CA GLY A 646 9.74 5.26 -11.15
C GLY A 646 9.90 3.91 -11.87
N MET A 647 9.24 3.74 -13.03
CA MET A 647 9.36 2.54 -13.86
C MET A 647 10.82 2.30 -14.30
N LYS A 648 11.51 3.36 -14.73
CA LYS A 648 12.95 3.28 -15.06
C LYS A 648 13.80 2.85 -13.86
N GLN A 649 13.50 3.35 -12.65
CA GLN A 649 14.25 2.97 -11.45
C GLN A 649 14.09 1.48 -11.08
N VAL A 650 12.90 0.92 -11.28
CA VAL A 650 12.67 -0.53 -11.06
C VAL A 650 13.07 -1.40 -12.28
N GLY A 651 13.50 -0.76 -13.37
CA GLY A 651 13.89 -1.40 -14.63
C GLY A 651 12.74 -1.99 -15.43
N GLU A 652 11.54 -1.43 -15.28
CA GLU A 652 10.36 -1.72 -16.09
C GLU A 652 10.31 -0.71 -17.26
N SER A 653 10.30 -1.19 -18.49
CA SER A 653 10.31 -0.36 -19.70
C SER A 653 9.09 -0.53 -20.58
N GLU A 654 8.29 -1.57 -20.35
CA GLU A 654 7.14 -1.88 -21.17
C GLU A 654 5.88 -1.19 -20.66
N LEU A 655 5.72 -1.03 -19.35
CA LEU A 655 4.53 -0.39 -18.78
C LEU A 655 4.59 1.14 -18.93
N ALA A 656 3.78 1.68 -19.86
CA ALA A 656 3.59 3.12 -20.01
C ALA A 656 2.44 3.60 -19.11
N LEU A 657 2.77 4.27 -18.02
CA LEU A 657 1.80 4.93 -17.15
C LEU A 657 1.85 6.44 -17.31
N GLU A 658 0.70 7.08 -17.15
CA GLU A 658 0.59 8.53 -17.21
C GLU A 658 1.07 9.19 -15.92
N ASP A 659 1.85 10.25 -16.08
CA ASP A 659 2.27 11.20 -15.05
C ASP A 659 1.17 12.24 -14.79
N ALA A 660 0.01 11.75 -14.35
CA ALA A 660 -1.17 12.57 -14.03
C ALA A 660 -0.93 13.45 -12.79
N PRO A 661 -1.69 14.55 -12.61
CA PRO A 661 -1.68 15.33 -11.37
C PRO A 661 -1.91 14.43 -10.14
N CYS A 662 -1.17 14.70 -9.06
CA CYS A 662 -1.24 13.89 -7.84
C CYS A 662 -2.61 14.01 -7.18
N GLU A 663 -3.20 12.86 -6.84
CA GLU A 663 -4.42 12.81 -6.04
C GLU A 663 -4.06 12.78 -4.56
N ILE A 664 -4.05 13.94 -3.92
CA ILE A 664 -3.72 14.05 -2.49
C ILE A 664 -4.94 13.86 -1.59
N ARG A 665 -4.76 13.20 -0.46
CA ARG A 665 -5.79 12.92 0.54
C ARG A 665 -5.31 13.23 1.96
N PRO A 666 -6.23 13.48 2.90
CA PRO A 666 -5.85 13.65 4.29
C PRO A 666 -5.21 12.36 4.83
N GLY A 667 -4.08 12.49 5.51
CA GLY A 667 -3.27 11.38 5.98
C GLY A 667 -2.15 10.97 5.01
N ASP A 668 -2.12 11.46 3.77
CA ASP A 668 -0.94 11.28 2.92
C ASP A 668 0.25 12.06 3.48
N VAL A 669 1.46 11.66 3.07
CA VAL A 669 2.70 12.31 3.45
C VAL A 669 3.40 12.80 2.19
N PHE A 670 3.72 14.09 2.13
CA PHE A 670 4.64 14.65 1.16
C PHE A 670 6.04 14.70 1.75
N PHE A 671 7.00 14.11 1.05
CA PHE A 671 8.40 14.07 1.46
C PHE A 671 9.29 14.71 0.39
N GLY A 672 9.64 15.97 0.63
CA GLY A 672 10.63 16.76 -0.12
C GLY A 672 12.04 16.21 0.08
N LEU A 673 12.30 15.05 -0.52
CA LEU A 673 13.60 14.36 -0.45
C LEU A 673 14.63 15.02 -1.38
N ASP A 674 14.20 15.48 -2.55
CA ASP A 674 15.07 16.13 -3.53
C ASP A 674 15.36 17.61 -3.17
N LEU A 675 16.52 18.11 -3.58
CA LEU A 675 16.92 19.50 -3.32
C LEU A 675 16.43 20.42 -4.45
N PHE A 676 15.13 20.71 -4.48
CA PHE A 676 14.47 21.51 -5.52
C PHE A 676 14.24 22.98 -5.13
N THR A 677 15.30 23.69 -4.72
CA THR A 677 15.27 25.02 -4.07
C THR A 677 14.23 26.02 -4.63
N ASN A 678 14.49 26.61 -5.80
CA ASN A 678 13.66 27.67 -6.38
C ASN A 678 12.23 27.20 -6.62
N GLY A 679 12.08 25.95 -7.06
CA GLY A 679 10.77 25.38 -7.34
C GLY A 679 9.96 25.14 -6.06
N THR A 680 10.60 24.72 -4.97
CA THR A 680 9.96 24.65 -3.64
C THR A 680 9.44 26.02 -3.21
N SER A 681 10.25 27.08 -3.33
CA SER A 681 9.81 28.45 -3.00
C SER A 681 8.65 28.92 -3.89
N GLN A 682 8.69 28.64 -5.19
CA GLN A 682 7.59 28.94 -6.12
C GLN A 682 6.31 28.14 -5.80
N ASN A 683 6.44 26.99 -5.16
CA ASN A 683 5.35 26.09 -4.80
C ASN A 683 4.87 26.30 -3.36
N GLU A 684 5.29 27.35 -2.66
CA GLU A 684 4.92 27.62 -1.26
C GLU A 684 3.40 27.52 -1.05
N GLN A 685 2.61 28.17 -1.90
CA GLN A 685 1.15 28.14 -1.80
C GLN A 685 0.59 26.72 -2.00
N ARG A 686 1.11 25.95 -2.95
CA ARG A 686 0.70 24.55 -3.17
C ARG A 686 1.01 23.65 -1.97
N LEU A 687 2.17 23.83 -1.36
CA LEU A 687 2.58 23.07 -0.17
C LEU A 687 1.71 23.43 1.03
N LEU A 688 1.38 24.72 1.20
CA LEU A 688 0.39 25.16 2.19
C LEU A 688 -0.99 24.57 1.92
N GLU A 689 -1.41 24.44 0.65
CA GLU A 689 -2.66 23.78 0.29
C GLU A 689 -2.65 22.27 0.57
N MET A 690 -1.52 21.58 0.34
CA MET A 690 -1.37 20.17 0.72
C MET A 690 -1.55 20.01 2.23
N ARG A 691 -0.84 20.83 3.02
CA ARG A 691 -1.02 20.89 4.47
C ARG A 691 -2.47 21.23 4.82
N ALA A 692 -3.09 22.19 4.11
CA ALA A 692 -4.50 22.57 4.18
C ALA A 692 -5.48 21.41 3.92
N ARG A 693 -5.03 20.35 3.24
CA ARG A 693 -5.80 19.14 2.95
C ARG A 693 -5.46 17.98 3.88
N GLY A 694 -4.68 18.22 4.94
CA GLY A 694 -4.29 17.19 5.91
C GLY A 694 -3.18 16.27 5.42
N VAL A 695 -2.41 16.69 4.42
CA VAL A 695 -1.15 16.05 4.04
C VAL A 695 -0.06 16.52 4.99
N GLU A 696 0.72 15.61 5.56
CA GLU A 696 1.89 15.98 6.36
C GLU A 696 3.06 16.30 5.42
N VAL A 697 3.71 17.44 5.63
CA VAL A 697 4.75 17.95 4.72
C VAL A 697 6.11 17.93 5.39
N TYR A 698 7.04 17.15 4.84
CA TYR A 698 8.41 17.01 5.35
C TYR A 698 9.46 17.33 4.30
N PHE A 699 10.61 17.84 4.71
CA PHE A 699 11.73 18.16 3.82
C PHE A 699 13.05 17.63 4.36
N VAL A 700 13.98 17.31 3.45
CA VAL A 700 15.38 17.08 3.78
C VAL A 700 16.19 18.37 3.61
N VAL A 701 16.99 18.71 4.61
CA VAL A 701 18.02 19.75 4.52
C VAL A 701 19.40 19.08 4.55
N TYR A 702 20.11 19.17 3.43
CA TYR A 702 21.42 18.52 3.26
C TYR A 702 22.55 19.31 3.93
N ASP A 703 22.51 20.63 3.86
CA ASP A 703 23.39 21.51 4.62
C ASP A 703 22.74 22.91 4.71
N VAL A 704 23.33 23.79 5.51
CA VAL A 704 22.95 25.22 5.61
C VAL A 704 24.12 26.14 5.23
N LEU A 705 25.16 25.58 4.61
CA LEU A 705 26.40 26.28 4.26
C LEU A 705 26.20 27.45 3.30
N PRO A 706 25.30 27.40 2.29
CA PRO A 706 24.95 28.56 1.46
C PRO A 706 24.61 29.82 2.26
N ILE A 707 24.14 29.68 3.50
CA ILE A 707 23.78 30.79 4.37
C ILE A 707 24.88 31.11 5.39
N LEU A 708 25.53 30.09 5.93
CA LEU A 708 26.56 30.28 6.95
C LEU A 708 27.89 30.76 6.38
N ARG A 709 28.18 30.41 5.13
CA ARG A 709 29.44 30.70 4.42
C ARG A 709 29.14 31.18 2.99
N PRO A 710 28.39 32.27 2.78
CA PRO A 710 28.03 32.74 1.43
C PRO A 710 29.26 33.00 0.54
N GLU A 711 30.39 33.38 1.14
CA GLU A 711 31.62 33.72 0.43
C GLU A 711 32.30 32.54 -0.30
N VAL A 712 31.89 31.30 -0.02
CA VAL A 712 32.37 30.09 -0.71
C VAL A 712 31.38 29.54 -1.74
N PHE A 713 30.30 30.27 -2.04
CA PHE A 713 29.30 29.93 -3.05
C PHE A 713 29.17 31.03 -4.11
N PRO A 714 28.63 30.70 -5.30
CA PRO A 714 28.39 31.71 -6.33
C PRO A 714 27.49 32.84 -5.82
N PHE A 715 27.72 34.05 -6.34
CA PHE A 715 26.92 35.22 -5.99
C PHE A 715 25.41 34.95 -6.18
N GLY A 716 24.60 35.29 -5.18
CA GLY A 716 23.15 35.09 -5.18
C GLY A 716 22.69 33.72 -4.64
N THR A 717 23.61 32.78 -4.35
CA THR A 717 23.27 31.49 -3.74
C THR A 717 22.61 31.61 -2.37
N GLU A 718 23.09 32.54 -1.55
CA GLU A 718 22.49 32.87 -0.25
C GLU A 718 21.02 33.33 -0.34
N GLN A 719 20.65 34.03 -1.42
CA GLN A 719 19.32 34.61 -1.56
C GLN A 719 18.30 33.51 -1.84
N TYR A 720 18.50 32.75 -2.92
CA TYR A 720 17.52 31.74 -3.31
C TYR A 720 17.50 30.54 -2.35
N PHE A 721 18.65 30.19 -1.76
CA PHE A 721 18.69 29.15 -0.74
C PHE A 721 18.06 29.63 0.58
N GLY A 722 18.22 30.92 0.90
CA GLY A 722 17.55 31.54 2.03
C GLY A 722 16.03 31.52 1.86
N ASP A 723 15.54 31.86 0.67
CA ASP A 723 14.13 31.77 0.32
C ASP A 723 13.62 30.32 0.44
N PHE A 724 14.40 29.33 -0.01
CA PHE A 724 14.09 27.92 0.18
C PHE A 724 13.95 27.55 1.66
N LEU A 725 14.93 27.88 2.50
CA LEU A 725 14.87 27.56 3.94
C LEU A 725 13.73 28.29 4.65
N ARG A 726 13.43 29.55 4.28
CA ARG A 726 12.28 30.30 4.82
C ARG A 726 10.96 29.66 4.42
N THR A 727 10.81 29.22 3.16
CA THR A 727 9.64 28.47 2.70
C THR A 727 9.51 27.13 3.42
N VAL A 728 10.58 26.32 3.50
CA VAL A 728 10.58 25.05 4.24
C VAL A 728 10.18 25.27 5.70
N HIS A 729 10.79 26.25 6.37
CA HIS A 729 10.40 26.63 7.72
C HIS A 729 8.91 26.98 7.80
N LYS A 730 8.34 27.69 6.82
CA LYS A 730 6.91 28.06 6.83
C LYS A 730 6.00 26.84 6.65
N VAL A 731 6.27 26.00 5.66
CA VAL A 731 5.33 24.98 5.17
C VAL A 731 5.51 23.59 5.80
N ALA A 732 6.69 23.25 6.33
CA ALA A 732 6.98 21.90 6.80
C ALA A 732 6.40 21.62 8.20
N ASP A 733 5.85 20.44 8.41
CA ASP A 733 5.52 19.89 9.73
C ASP A 733 6.77 19.32 10.43
N GLY A 734 7.78 18.91 9.66
CA GLY A 734 9.10 18.58 10.16
C GLY A 734 10.21 18.61 9.10
N VAL A 735 11.45 18.70 9.55
CA VAL A 735 12.65 18.72 8.69
C VAL A 735 13.63 17.65 9.15
N LEU A 736 14.14 16.87 8.19
CA LEU A 736 15.16 15.87 8.39
C LEU A 736 16.50 16.42 7.89
N CYS A 737 17.51 16.44 8.74
CA CYS A 737 18.86 16.80 8.33
C CYS A 737 19.71 15.54 8.13
N ILE A 738 20.71 15.60 7.25
CA ILE A 738 21.57 14.43 6.99
C ILE A 738 22.63 14.18 8.08
N SER A 739 22.63 15.00 9.14
CA SER A 739 23.44 14.86 10.34
C SER A 739 22.82 15.64 11.49
N ARG A 740 23.20 15.30 12.73
CA ARG A 740 22.83 16.09 13.91
C ARG A 740 23.46 17.48 13.85
N ALA A 741 24.71 17.58 13.38
CA ALA A 741 25.40 18.85 13.18
C ALA A 741 24.58 19.83 12.31
N VAL A 742 24.08 19.38 11.16
CA VAL A 742 23.24 20.23 10.28
C VAL A 742 21.90 20.58 10.96
N ALA A 743 21.31 19.67 11.74
CA ALA A 743 20.08 19.97 12.48
C ALA A 743 20.30 21.07 13.54
N ASP A 744 21.42 21.04 14.26
CA ASP A 744 21.77 22.05 15.25
C ASP A 744 22.12 23.40 14.58
N GLU A 745 22.81 23.39 13.43
CA GLU A 745 23.10 24.58 12.63
C GLU A 745 21.83 25.24 12.07
N LEU A 746 20.90 24.44 11.52
CA LEU A 746 19.61 24.92 11.04
C LEU A 746 18.80 25.55 12.17
N ALA A 747 18.74 24.90 13.34
CA ALA A 747 18.07 25.45 14.52
C ALA A 747 18.68 26.79 14.94
N GLY A 748 20.01 26.89 14.98
CA GLY A 748 20.72 28.13 15.32
C GLY A 748 20.55 29.23 14.27
N TRP A 749 20.38 28.89 13.00
CA TRP A 749 20.03 29.87 11.96
C TRP A 749 18.61 30.41 12.15
N ILE A 750 17.61 29.52 12.34
CA ILE A 750 16.21 29.90 12.60
C ILE A 750 16.10 30.85 13.81
N GLU A 751 16.83 30.54 14.89
CA GLU A 751 16.87 31.36 16.11
C GLU A 751 17.50 32.74 15.86
N ARG A 752 18.64 32.81 15.14
CA ARG A 752 19.30 34.08 14.81
C ARG A 752 18.46 34.98 13.91
N GLU A 753 17.75 34.39 12.95
CA GLU A 753 16.81 35.10 12.07
C GLU A 753 15.51 35.48 12.79
N LYS A 754 15.32 35.06 14.06
CA LYS A 754 14.11 35.29 14.86
C LYS A 754 12.84 34.86 14.13
N MET A 755 12.93 33.76 13.39
CA MET A 755 11.80 33.25 12.63
C MET A 755 10.76 32.67 13.58
N THR A 756 9.50 33.01 13.35
CA THR A 756 8.38 32.58 14.20
C THR A 756 7.35 31.80 13.41
N ARG A 757 6.69 30.87 14.09
CA ARG A 757 5.59 30.05 13.55
C ARG A 757 4.54 29.85 14.62
N ARG A 758 3.31 29.60 14.21
CA ARG A 758 2.25 29.16 15.13
C ARG A 758 2.47 27.74 15.61
N SER A 759 2.78 26.82 14.69
CA SER A 759 3.10 25.41 15.00
C SER A 759 4.56 25.22 15.37
N PRO A 760 4.86 24.32 16.33
CA PRO A 760 6.23 23.85 16.54
C PRO A 760 6.79 23.23 15.26
N LEU A 761 8.08 23.45 14.99
CA LEU A 761 8.81 22.77 13.92
C LEU A 761 9.58 21.59 14.50
N LYS A 762 9.34 20.38 13.99
CA LYS A 762 10.05 19.18 14.43
C LYS A 762 11.30 18.98 13.58
N LEU A 763 12.43 18.72 14.23
CA LEU A 763 13.71 18.42 13.60
C LEU A 763 14.10 16.99 13.92
N ALA A 764 14.49 16.25 12.89
CA ALA A 764 15.12 14.94 13.00
C ALA A 764 16.45 14.95 12.21
N HIS A 765 17.24 13.92 12.40
CA HIS A 765 18.39 13.66 11.55
C HIS A 765 18.46 12.18 11.17
N PHE A 766 19.09 11.90 10.04
CA PHE A 766 19.42 10.55 9.59
C PHE A 766 20.81 10.55 8.97
N HIS A 767 21.53 9.44 9.07
CA HIS A 767 22.84 9.30 8.44
C HIS A 767 22.69 8.71 7.04
N LEU A 768 23.56 9.13 6.10
CA LEU A 768 23.53 8.63 4.73
C LEU A 768 24.08 7.20 4.64
N GLY A 769 23.53 6.44 3.70
CA GLY A 769 23.99 5.09 3.40
C GLY A 769 25.28 5.13 2.58
N ALA A 770 26.08 4.06 2.60
CA ALA A 770 27.34 4.02 1.85
C ALA A 770 27.59 2.72 1.08
N ASP A 771 26.63 1.81 0.99
CA ASP A 771 26.75 0.61 0.16
C ASP A 771 26.68 1.00 -1.33
N ILE A 772 27.81 0.83 -2.02
CA ILE A 772 28.04 1.31 -3.39
C ILE A 772 27.22 0.51 -4.42
N ASP A 773 27.04 -0.81 -4.20
CA ASP A 773 26.30 -1.71 -5.10
C ASP A 773 24.83 -1.30 -5.26
N ALA A 774 24.23 -0.72 -4.23
CA ALA A 774 22.83 -0.26 -4.23
C ALA A 774 22.60 1.04 -5.03
N SER A 775 23.68 1.70 -5.49
CA SER A 775 23.62 3.01 -6.17
C SER A 775 23.80 2.97 -7.70
N ALA A 776 23.74 1.79 -8.34
CA ALA A 776 23.98 1.59 -9.78
C ALA A 776 25.37 2.11 -10.24
N PRO A 777 26.46 1.42 -9.86
CA PRO A 777 27.82 1.90 -10.06
C PRO A 777 28.21 2.02 -11.54
N SER A 778 29.10 2.97 -11.82
CA SER A 778 29.77 3.15 -13.10
C SER A 778 31.04 2.28 -13.19
N PHE A 779 31.24 1.65 -14.35
CA PHE A 779 32.35 0.72 -14.60
C PHE A 779 33.32 1.24 -15.67
N GLY A 780 34.53 0.68 -15.69
CA GLY A 780 35.56 0.94 -16.68
C GLY A 780 36.79 1.62 -16.09
N LEU A 781 37.97 1.24 -16.57
CA LEU A 781 39.25 1.81 -16.15
C LEU A 781 39.80 2.72 -17.24
N PRO A 782 40.33 3.92 -16.91
CA PRO A 782 40.99 4.74 -17.90
C PRO A 782 42.28 4.06 -18.42
N PRO A 783 42.73 4.35 -19.66
CA PRO A 783 43.90 3.68 -20.26
C PRO A 783 45.21 3.81 -19.45
N ASP A 784 45.33 4.85 -18.63
CA ASP A 784 46.46 5.14 -17.76
C ASP A 784 46.28 4.65 -16.31
N ALA A 785 45.22 3.89 -16.02
CA ALA A 785 44.89 3.42 -14.66
C ALA A 785 46.06 2.70 -13.98
N ASP A 786 46.69 1.73 -14.67
CA ASP A 786 47.79 0.95 -14.09
C ASP A 786 49.01 1.83 -13.80
N GLN A 787 49.28 2.83 -14.64
CA GLN A 787 50.38 3.78 -14.44
C GLN A 787 50.12 4.67 -13.22
N VAL A 788 48.89 5.17 -13.07
CA VAL A 788 48.48 5.99 -11.92
C VAL A 788 48.59 5.17 -10.65
N LEU A 789 48.00 3.96 -10.61
CA LEU A 789 48.02 3.06 -9.45
C LEU A 789 49.45 2.64 -9.06
N ALA A 790 50.32 2.37 -10.04
CA ALA A 790 51.72 2.08 -9.78
C ALA A 790 52.45 3.28 -9.15
N ALA A 791 52.15 4.50 -9.59
CA ALA A 791 52.75 5.72 -9.02
C ALA A 791 52.25 6.03 -7.60
N LEU A 792 50.97 5.75 -7.33
CA LEU A 792 50.39 5.80 -5.97
C LEU A 792 51.10 4.85 -5.00
N GLY A 793 51.49 3.66 -5.46
CA GLY A 793 52.16 2.64 -4.64
C GLY A 793 53.63 2.93 -4.31
N GLN A 794 54.28 3.90 -4.95
CA GLN A 794 55.70 4.20 -4.73
C GLN A 794 56.00 4.96 -3.44
N ARG A 795 55.03 5.68 -2.89
CA ARG A 795 55.18 6.57 -1.74
C ARG A 795 53.83 6.79 -1.05
N PRO A 796 53.79 7.27 0.20
CA PRO A 796 52.52 7.50 0.89
C PRO A 796 51.61 8.46 0.10
N SER A 797 50.36 8.05 -0.09
CA SER A 797 49.40 8.75 -0.95
C SER A 797 48.19 9.25 -0.18
N PHE A 798 47.88 10.54 -0.31
CA PHE A 798 46.75 11.19 0.33
C PHE A 798 45.65 11.47 -0.69
N LEU A 799 44.50 10.85 -0.47
CA LEU A 799 43.35 10.90 -1.37
C LEU A 799 42.32 11.92 -0.90
N MET A 800 41.94 12.84 -1.78
CA MET A 800 40.81 13.74 -1.61
C MET A 800 39.71 13.33 -2.60
N VAL A 801 38.48 13.12 -2.13
CA VAL A 801 37.34 12.69 -2.97
C VAL A 801 36.20 13.70 -2.87
N GLY A 802 35.75 14.21 -4.02
CA GLY A 802 34.61 15.12 -4.14
C GLY A 802 34.84 16.22 -5.17
N THR A 803 33.78 16.92 -5.55
CA THR A 803 33.88 18.09 -6.45
C THR A 803 34.90 19.11 -5.91
N VAL A 804 35.74 19.62 -6.80
CA VAL A 804 36.71 20.67 -6.44
C VAL A 804 35.96 21.98 -6.27
N GLU A 805 35.80 22.42 -5.02
CA GLU A 805 35.06 23.63 -4.65
C GLU A 805 35.74 24.32 -3.45
N PRO A 806 35.48 25.62 -3.20
CA PRO A 806 36.34 26.45 -2.34
C PRO A 806 36.42 25.95 -0.89
N ARG A 807 35.30 25.43 -0.37
CA ARG A 807 35.19 24.93 1.01
C ARG A 807 35.84 23.57 1.27
N LYS A 808 36.28 22.84 0.24
CA LYS A 808 36.83 21.48 0.39
C LYS A 808 38.33 21.46 0.67
N GLY A 809 38.95 22.64 0.80
CA GLY A 809 40.35 22.77 1.22
C GLY A 809 41.39 22.40 0.14
N HIS A 810 41.00 22.22 -1.13
CA HIS A 810 41.94 21.87 -2.22
C HIS A 810 43.08 22.90 -2.38
N ALA A 811 42.79 24.19 -2.19
CA ALA A 811 43.81 25.24 -2.25
C ALA A 811 44.84 25.11 -1.12
N GLN A 812 44.37 24.85 0.11
CA GLN A 812 45.24 24.61 1.27
C GLN A 812 46.04 23.33 1.09
N ALA A 813 45.40 22.25 0.62
CA ALA A 813 46.07 20.98 0.36
C ALA A 813 47.19 21.12 -0.66
N LEU A 814 46.94 21.77 -1.81
CA LEU A 814 48.00 22.01 -2.79
C LEU A 814 49.18 22.79 -2.18
N ALA A 815 48.89 23.88 -1.46
CA ALA A 815 49.93 24.70 -0.84
C ALA A 815 50.70 23.96 0.28
N ALA A 816 50.02 23.12 1.07
CA ALA A 816 50.65 22.30 2.09
C ALA A 816 51.58 21.24 1.48
N PHE A 817 51.17 20.63 0.37
CA PHE A 817 51.99 19.64 -0.33
C PHE A 817 53.17 20.29 -1.07
N GLU A 818 53.04 21.53 -1.55
CA GLU A 818 54.17 22.33 -2.03
C GLU A 818 55.25 22.46 -0.92
N LEU A 819 54.86 22.82 0.31
CA LEU A 819 55.79 22.91 1.46
C LEU A 819 56.42 21.54 1.82
N LEU A 820 55.64 20.46 1.77
CA LEU A 820 56.13 19.10 2.02
C LEU A 820 57.16 18.69 0.96
N TRP A 821 56.90 18.96 -0.31
CA TRP A 821 57.83 18.63 -1.39
C TRP A 821 59.10 19.49 -1.34
N GLU A 822 59.00 20.77 -0.99
CA GLU A 822 60.15 21.67 -0.80
C GLU A 822 61.03 21.26 0.38
N SER A 823 60.43 20.73 1.45
CA SER A 823 61.13 20.17 2.61
C SER A 823 61.64 18.73 2.40
N GLY A 824 61.44 18.15 1.21
CA GLY A 824 61.96 16.83 0.83
C GLY A 824 61.11 15.65 1.32
N VAL A 825 59.87 15.89 1.77
CA VAL A 825 58.93 14.82 2.14
C VAL A 825 58.38 14.18 0.87
N ASP A 826 58.58 12.86 0.72
CA ASP A 826 58.15 12.12 -0.47
C ASP A 826 56.73 11.57 -0.30
N VAL A 827 55.73 12.33 -0.76
CA VAL A 827 54.30 12.00 -0.66
C VAL A 827 53.54 12.36 -1.94
N ASN A 828 52.43 11.66 -2.19
CA ASN A 828 51.50 11.99 -3.27
C ASN A 828 50.26 12.74 -2.75
N LEU A 829 49.80 13.73 -3.51
CA LEU A 829 48.47 14.32 -3.40
C LEU A 829 47.60 13.85 -4.57
N VAL A 830 46.47 13.22 -4.26
CA VAL A 830 45.55 12.66 -5.25
C VAL A 830 44.17 13.28 -5.04
N VAL A 831 43.71 14.05 -6.02
CA VAL A 831 42.41 14.73 -6.01
C VAL A 831 41.50 14.04 -7.02
N VAL A 832 40.38 13.50 -6.55
CA VAL A 832 39.35 12.89 -7.38
C VAL A 832 38.10 13.76 -7.37
N GLY A 833 37.76 14.31 -8.53
CA GLY A 833 36.58 15.14 -8.67
C GLY A 833 36.62 16.08 -9.86
N LYS A 834 35.43 16.46 -10.34
CA LYS A 834 35.29 17.47 -11.39
C LYS A 834 35.52 18.86 -10.81
N GLN A 835 35.91 19.81 -11.67
CA GLN A 835 35.93 21.23 -11.31
C GLN A 835 34.51 21.70 -10.96
N GLY A 836 34.35 22.29 -9.78
CA GLY A 836 33.14 22.97 -9.33
C GLY A 836 33.18 24.47 -9.62
N TRP A 837 32.70 25.27 -8.67
CA TRP A 837 32.60 26.74 -8.80
C TRP A 837 33.75 27.46 -8.08
N MET A 838 34.11 28.66 -8.56
CA MET A 838 35.05 29.58 -7.88
C MET A 838 36.43 28.99 -7.55
N VAL A 839 36.87 28.01 -8.32
CA VAL A 839 38.15 27.29 -8.12
C VAL A 839 39.04 27.32 -9.35
N GLU A 840 38.74 28.16 -10.34
CA GLU A 840 39.43 28.24 -11.63
C GLU A 840 40.95 28.36 -11.43
N LYS A 841 41.38 29.27 -10.55
CA LYS A 841 42.80 29.48 -10.23
C LYS A 841 43.48 28.24 -9.63
N VAL A 842 42.77 27.48 -8.79
CA VAL A 842 43.32 26.28 -8.14
C VAL A 842 43.43 25.15 -9.16
N CYS A 843 42.39 24.96 -9.98
CA CYS A 843 42.39 24.00 -11.07
C CYS A 843 43.48 24.27 -12.10
N GLU A 844 43.65 25.53 -12.52
CA GLU A 844 44.74 25.96 -13.41
C GLU A 844 46.12 25.66 -12.81
N ARG A 845 46.30 25.98 -11.51
CA ARG A 845 47.55 25.67 -10.79
C ARG A 845 47.82 24.17 -10.76
N MET A 846 46.83 23.34 -10.38
CA MET A 846 46.98 21.87 -10.36
C MET A 846 47.31 21.32 -11.76
N ALA A 847 46.66 21.84 -12.80
CA ALA A 847 46.84 21.38 -14.17
C ALA A 847 48.20 21.74 -14.78
N ALA A 848 48.83 22.82 -14.31
CA ALA A 848 50.13 23.32 -14.75
C ALA A 848 51.28 23.01 -13.77
N HIS A 849 51.01 22.32 -12.66
CA HIS A 849 51.98 22.10 -11.59
C HIS A 849 53.16 21.22 -12.05
N PRO A 850 54.42 21.51 -11.67
CA PRO A 850 55.59 20.70 -12.05
C PRO A 850 55.54 19.24 -11.57
N GLU A 851 54.81 18.98 -10.48
CA GLU A 851 54.62 17.63 -9.92
C GLU A 851 53.46 16.84 -10.52
N LYS A 852 52.74 17.41 -11.49
CA LYS A 852 51.63 16.75 -12.17
C LYS A 852 52.07 15.41 -12.76
N SER A 853 51.25 14.38 -12.55
CA SER A 853 51.51 13.00 -12.98
C SER A 853 52.78 12.37 -12.40
N ARG A 854 53.43 13.03 -11.42
CA ARG A 854 54.58 12.50 -10.68
C ARG A 854 54.23 12.30 -9.21
N ARG A 855 53.85 13.38 -8.52
CA ARG A 855 53.40 13.42 -7.11
C ARG A 855 52.03 14.08 -6.93
N LEU A 856 51.55 14.81 -7.93
CA LEU A 856 50.21 15.41 -7.95
C LEU A 856 49.34 14.74 -9.03
N PHE A 857 48.20 14.19 -8.62
CA PHE A 857 47.23 13.56 -9.52
C PHE A 857 45.88 14.24 -9.35
N TRP A 858 45.34 14.84 -10.41
CA TRP A 858 43.95 15.33 -10.44
C TRP A 858 43.15 14.52 -11.46
N LEU A 859 42.25 13.68 -10.96
CA LEU A 859 41.50 12.70 -11.72
C LEU A 859 40.02 13.13 -11.79
N ALA A 860 39.62 13.69 -12.93
CA ALA A 860 38.25 14.18 -13.15
C ALA A 860 37.41 13.13 -13.89
N GLY A 861 36.22 12.83 -13.36
CA GLY A 861 35.22 12.00 -14.07
C GLY A 861 35.58 10.52 -14.17
N ILE A 862 36.32 9.98 -13.20
CA ILE A 862 36.60 8.54 -13.12
C ILE A 862 35.34 7.74 -12.76
N SER A 863 35.35 6.45 -13.07
CA SER A 863 34.31 5.50 -12.68
C SER A 863 34.38 5.16 -11.19
N ASP A 864 33.29 4.60 -10.66
CA ASP A 864 33.26 4.07 -9.30
C ASP A 864 34.26 2.91 -9.16
N GLU A 865 34.41 2.06 -10.19
CA GLU A 865 35.43 1.00 -10.23
C GLU A 865 36.85 1.54 -10.02
N MET A 866 37.22 2.62 -10.71
CA MET A 866 38.54 3.26 -10.53
C MET A 866 38.66 3.90 -9.14
N LEU A 867 37.59 4.53 -8.64
CA LEU A 867 37.58 5.12 -7.29
C LEU A 867 37.82 4.07 -6.21
N LEU A 868 37.21 2.88 -6.31
CA LEU A 868 37.46 1.75 -5.39
C LEU A 868 38.95 1.34 -5.41
N LYS A 869 39.57 1.30 -6.60
CA LYS A 869 41.01 1.01 -6.72
C LYS A 869 41.87 2.11 -6.10
N LEU A 870 41.48 3.37 -6.24
CA LEU A 870 42.19 4.49 -5.61
C LEU A 870 42.10 4.43 -4.09
N TYR A 871 40.93 4.13 -3.53
CA TYR A 871 40.80 3.86 -2.09
C TYR A 871 41.75 2.74 -1.65
N ALA A 872 41.77 1.60 -2.36
CA ALA A 872 42.63 0.47 -2.02
C ALA A 872 44.15 0.74 -2.13
N ASN A 873 44.57 1.72 -2.95
CA ASN A 873 45.99 2.04 -3.18
C ASN A 873 46.45 3.35 -2.51
N SER A 874 45.58 3.99 -1.72
CA SER A 874 45.91 5.22 -0.99
C SER A 874 46.31 4.90 0.45
N SER A 875 47.20 5.72 1.01
CA SER A 875 47.68 5.56 2.39
C SER A 875 46.75 6.21 3.42
N ALA A 876 46.08 7.28 3.04
CA ALA A 876 45.05 7.93 3.85
C ALA A 876 44.06 8.68 2.98
N LEU A 877 42.82 8.80 3.46
CA LEU A 877 41.92 9.85 3.03
C LEU A 877 42.32 11.18 3.70
N LEU A 878 42.45 12.24 2.90
CA LEU A 878 42.60 13.60 3.39
C LEU A 878 41.29 14.36 3.19
N ALA A 879 40.69 14.83 4.29
CA ALA A 879 39.46 15.62 4.29
C ALA A 879 39.67 16.99 4.96
N PRO A 880 40.29 17.96 4.26
CA PRO A 880 40.63 19.27 4.80
C PRO A 880 39.48 20.28 4.66
N SER A 881 38.23 19.79 4.52
CA SER A 881 37.05 20.63 4.33
C SER A 881 36.88 21.65 5.46
N GLU A 882 36.43 22.85 5.10
CA GLU A 882 36.09 23.93 6.04
C GLU A 882 34.63 23.91 6.48
N GLY A 883 33.78 23.14 5.79
CA GLY A 883 32.39 22.92 6.12
C GLY A 883 31.82 21.79 5.27
N GLU A 884 30.98 20.95 5.87
CA GLU A 884 30.35 19.78 5.24
C GLU A 884 28.96 19.51 5.82
N GLY A 885 28.08 18.91 5.02
CA GLY A 885 26.79 18.41 5.53
C GLY A 885 26.86 17.02 6.16
N PHE A 886 27.76 16.15 5.69
CA PHE A 886 27.90 14.77 6.19
C PHE A 886 29.33 14.21 6.09
N GLY A 887 29.86 14.07 4.86
CA GLY A 887 31.21 13.50 4.64
C GLY A 887 31.23 12.03 4.22
N LEU A 888 30.43 11.64 3.23
CA LEU A 888 30.44 10.29 2.63
C LEU A 888 31.85 9.71 2.36
N PRO A 889 32.84 10.48 1.85
CA PRO A 889 34.19 9.94 1.63
C PRO A 889 34.86 9.35 2.88
N LEU A 890 34.54 9.84 4.09
CA LEU A 890 35.07 9.27 5.33
C LEU A 890 34.59 7.83 5.50
N ILE A 891 33.31 7.57 5.23
CA ILE A 891 32.71 6.24 5.32
C ILE A 891 33.26 5.31 4.25
N GLU A 892 33.33 5.79 3.00
CA GLU A 892 33.90 5.01 1.90
C GLU A 892 35.36 4.63 2.19
N ALA A 893 36.16 5.56 2.70
CA ALA A 893 37.53 5.30 3.15
C ALA A 893 37.61 4.23 4.26
N ALA A 894 36.74 4.32 5.27
CA ALA A 894 36.68 3.34 6.35
C ALA A 894 36.27 1.93 5.89
N GLN A 895 35.35 1.82 4.92
CA GLN A 895 34.97 0.54 4.32
C GLN A 895 36.14 -0.13 3.59
N HIS A 896 37.07 0.65 3.06
CA HIS A 896 38.30 0.16 2.46
C HIS A 896 39.46 0.01 3.46
N GLY A 897 39.23 0.27 4.74
CA GLY A 897 40.23 0.15 5.80
C GLY A 897 41.37 1.17 5.69
N ILE A 898 41.22 2.24 4.91
CA ILE A 898 42.25 3.28 4.81
C ILE A 898 42.08 4.32 5.94
N PRO A 899 43.14 4.71 6.64
CA PRO A 899 43.07 5.73 7.68
C PRO A 899 42.56 7.08 7.15
N ILE A 900 42.03 7.90 8.06
CA ILE A 900 41.42 9.19 7.74
C ILE A 900 42.18 10.29 8.47
N LEU A 901 42.60 11.33 7.73
CA LEU A 901 43.07 12.61 8.27
C LEU A 901 42.06 13.69 7.89
N ALA A 902 41.28 14.15 8.87
CA ALA A 902 40.18 15.08 8.65
C ALA A 902 40.37 16.37 9.45
N ARG A 903 39.81 17.49 8.98
CA ARG A 903 39.68 18.67 9.84
C ARG A 903 38.68 18.39 10.97
N SER A 904 38.89 18.97 12.14
CA SER A 904 38.02 18.81 13.31
C SER A 904 36.67 19.55 13.17
N LEU A 905 35.86 19.17 12.19
CA LEU A 905 34.50 19.69 12.00
C LEU A 905 33.50 18.92 12.90
N PRO A 906 32.44 19.58 13.42
CA PRO A 906 31.40 18.90 14.21
C PRO A 906 30.82 17.66 13.53
N VAL A 907 30.54 17.74 12.23
CA VAL A 907 29.99 16.61 11.46
C VAL A 907 31.00 15.48 11.24
N PHE A 908 32.28 15.79 11.06
CA PHE A 908 33.31 14.75 10.94
C PHE A 908 33.54 14.04 12.28
N ARG A 909 33.47 14.77 13.40
CA ARG A 909 33.47 14.17 14.75
C ARG A 909 32.24 13.29 14.98
N GLU A 910 31.07 13.70 14.48
CA GLU A 910 29.84 12.92 14.56
C GLU A 910 29.94 11.61 13.76
N VAL A 911 30.48 11.66 12.54
CA VAL A 911 30.54 10.51 11.62
C VAL A 911 31.71 9.57 11.96
N ALA A 912 32.92 10.12 12.14
CA ALA A 912 34.12 9.31 12.31
C ALA A 912 34.52 9.09 13.77
N GLY A 913 34.09 9.92 14.73
CA GLY A 913 34.41 9.72 16.15
C GLY A 913 35.92 9.52 16.37
N GLU A 914 36.30 8.41 17.02
CA GLU A 914 37.70 8.03 17.29
C GLU A 914 38.41 7.34 16.09
N HIS A 915 37.73 7.17 14.95
CA HIS A 915 38.22 6.43 13.78
C HIS A 915 38.97 7.31 12.75
N ALA A 916 39.29 8.55 13.11
CA ALA A 916 40.04 9.49 12.28
C ALA A 916 41.07 10.27 13.11
N ALA A 917 42.18 10.64 12.48
CA ALA A 917 43.08 11.66 12.99
C ALA A 917 42.52 13.05 12.63
N TYR A 918 42.55 13.98 13.57
CA TYR A 918 42.01 15.32 13.38
C TYR A 918 43.08 16.39 13.44
N PHE A 919 42.93 17.42 12.61
CA PHE A 919 43.74 18.63 12.66
C PHE A 919 42.87 19.90 12.69
N GLU A 920 43.49 21.00 13.09
CA GLU A 920 42.91 22.34 13.17
C GLU A 920 43.72 23.30 12.29
N GLY A 921 43.14 24.45 11.92
CA GLY A 921 43.85 25.51 11.21
C GLY A 921 43.60 25.56 9.70
N LEU A 922 43.82 26.75 9.13
CA LEU A 922 43.57 27.11 7.72
C LEU A 922 44.86 27.44 6.96
N ALA A 923 45.99 27.58 7.65
CA ALA A 923 47.26 27.87 6.99
C ALA A 923 47.78 26.60 6.29
N PRO A 924 48.53 26.73 5.18
CA PRO A 924 49.19 25.59 4.54
C PRO A 924 50.11 24.82 5.50
N GLN A 925 50.78 25.52 6.42
CA GLN A 925 51.67 24.91 7.41
C GLN A 925 50.92 23.99 8.38
N ASP A 926 49.72 24.38 8.84
CA ASP A 926 48.91 23.56 9.76
C ASP A 926 48.63 22.17 9.17
N LEU A 927 48.31 22.12 7.87
CA LEU A 927 48.04 20.88 7.16
C LEU A 927 49.33 20.10 6.84
N ALA A 928 50.42 20.78 6.51
CA ALA A 928 51.73 20.13 6.30
C ALA A 928 52.23 19.45 7.60
N ASP A 929 52.07 20.11 8.74
CA ASP A 929 52.40 19.58 10.06
C ASP A 929 51.49 18.39 10.42
N ALA A 930 50.19 18.48 10.13
CA ALA A 930 49.25 17.39 10.33
C ALA A 930 49.59 16.15 9.49
N VAL A 931 49.94 16.33 8.22
CA VAL A 931 50.40 15.24 7.34
C VAL A 931 51.69 14.62 7.87
N THR A 932 52.65 15.44 8.28
CA THR A 932 53.93 14.97 8.86
C THR A 932 53.72 14.18 10.15
N GLY A 933 52.86 14.69 11.04
CA GLY A 933 52.45 14.03 12.27
C GLY A 933 51.75 12.70 12.00
N TRP A 934 50.82 12.68 11.04
CA TRP A 934 50.15 11.45 10.63
C TRP A 934 51.12 10.41 10.05
N LEU A 935 52.10 10.81 9.22
CA LEU A 935 53.15 9.91 8.71
C LEU A 935 54.01 9.33 9.84
N ALA A 936 54.23 10.08 10.93
CA ALA A 936 54.92 9.57 12.11
C ALA A 936 54.06 8.53 12.86
N LEU A 937 52.76 8.80 13.06
CA LEU A 937 51.81 7.87 13.65
C LEU A 937 51.67 6.59 12.82
N GLN A 938 51.61 6.71 11.50
CA GLN A 938 51.53 5.57 10.58
C GLN A 938 52.78 4.69 10.69
N ARG A 939 53.98 5.29 10.71
CA ARG A 939 55.25 4.55 10.90
C ARG A 939 55.33 3.86 12.26
N ALA A 940 54.73 4.45 13.29
CA ALA A 940 54.64 3.86 14.62
C ALA A 940 53.54 2.79 14.75
N GLY A 941 52.66 2.63 13.75
CA GLY A 941 51.50 1.74 13.82
C GLY A 941 50.42 2.23 14.80
N THR A 942 50.42 3.51 15.16
CA THR A 942 49.51 4.12 16.15
C THR A 942 48.55 5.15 15.53
N ALA A 943 48.50 5.25 14.19
CA ALA A 943 47.48 6.05 13.52
C ALA A 943 46.09 5.50 13.86
N PRO A 944 45.09 6.34 14.17
CA PRO A 944 43.73 5.89 14.43
C PRO A 944 43.21 5.00 13.30
N PRO A 945 42.75 3.77 13.59
CA PRO A 945 42.23 2.89 12.57
C PRO A 945 40.83 3.35 12.15
N SER A 946 40.60 3.42 10.84
CA SER A 946 39.26 3.66 10.29
C SER A 946 38.40 2.40 10.30
N THR A 947 39.01 1.22 10.41
CA THR A 947 38.30 -0.06 10.48
C THR A 947 37.38 -0.09 11.70
N GLY A 948 36.15 -0.55 11.51
CA GLY A 948 35.14 -0.61 12.58
C GLY A 948 34.35 0.68 12.78
N MET A 949 34.59 1.72 11.97
CA MET A 949 33.77 2.93 11.98
C MET A 949 32.31 2.58 11.66
N PRO A 950 31.34 3.03 12.48
CA PRO A 950 29.93 2.73 12.26
C PRO A 950 29.44 3.43 10.99
N TRP A 951 28.66 2.71 10.19
CA TRP A 951 28.01 3.26 9.00
C TRP A 951 26.67 2.56 8.75
N LEU A 952 25.82 3.17 7.92
CA LEU A 952 24.51 2.63 7.55
C LEU A 952 24.49 2.15 6.11
N THR A 953 23.73 1.09 5.84
CA THR A 953 23.27 0.84 4.47
C THR A 953 22.18 1.84 4.08
N TRP A 954 21.87 2.00 2.80
CA TRP A 954 20.74 2.82 2.36
C TRP A 954 19.41 2.36 2.95
N ASP A 955 19.22 1.05 3.14
CA ASP A 955 18.06 0.51 3.88
C ASP A 955 18.06 0.95 5.35
N GLY A 956 19.24 1.08 5.98
CA GLY A 956 19.40 1.65 7.31
C GLY A 956 19.01 3.12 7.36
N SER A 957 19.45 3.91 6.38
CA SER A 957 19.09 5.32 6.23
C SER A 957 17.60 5.51 5.98
N ALA A 958 17.01 4.74 5.07
CA ALA A 958 15.57 4.77 4.80
C ALA A 958 14.75 4.40 6.05
N ARG A 959 15.22 3.44 6.86
CA ARG A 959 14.59 3.14 8.16
C ARG A 959 14.63 4.31 9.13
N GLN A 960 15.75 5.06 9.22
CA GLN A 960 15.81 6.27 10.03
C GLN A 960 14.90 7.40 9.50
N VAL A 961 14.78 7.53 8.19
CA VAL A 961 13.80 8.44 7.56
C VAL A 961 12.38 8.05 7.97
N LEU A 962 12.01 6.77 7.87
CA LEU A 962 10.68 6.28 8.26
C LEU A 962 10.41 6.39 9.77
N ASP A 963 11.43 6.29 10.62
CA ASP A 963 11.32 6.53 12.05
C ASP A 963 10.83 7.96 12.35
N ALA A 964 11.29 8.95 11.60
CA ALA A 964 10.81 10.31 11.71
C ALA A 964 9.43 10.48 11.04
N LEU A 965 9.30 10.12 9.75
CA LEU A 965 8.08 10.38 8.97
C LEU A 965 6.85 9.63 9.49
N VAL A 966 7.00 8.35 9.83
CA VAL A 966 5.87 7.46 10.17
C VAL A 966 5.79 7.18 11.66
N ARG A 967 6.93 6.94 12.32
CA ARG A 967 6.96 6.65 13.77
C ARG A 967 7.09 7.88 14.65
N GLN A 968 7.17 9.07 14.05
CA GLN A 968 7.20 10.37 14.72
C GLN A 968 8.32 10.47 15.78
N ARG A 969 9.49 9.90 15.49
CA ARG A 969 10.70 10.01 16.32
C ARG A 969 11.50 11.25 15.92
N TRP A 970 11.47 12.27 16.78
CA TRP A 970 12.08 13.57 16.52
C TRP A 970 13.26 13.82 17.47
N TYR A 971 14.32 14.46 16.96
CA TYR A 971 15.51 14.83 17.73
C TYR A 971 15.27 16.09 18.57
N LYS A 972 14.63 17.11 17.98
CA LYS A 972 14.38 18.40 18.62
C LYS A 972 13.07 18.99 18.12
N THR A 973 12.38 19.75 18.97
CA THR A 973 11.19 20.53 18.57
C THR A 973 11.46 22.00 18.85
N LEU A 974 11.42 22.83 17.81
CA LEU A 974 11.50 24.28 17.96
C LEU A 974 10.09 24.82 18.31
N PRO A 975 9.95 25.65 19.36
CA PRO A 975 8.66 26.07 19.87
C PRO A 975 7.92 26.97 18.86
N GLY A 976 6.58 26.85 18.84
CA GLY A 976 5.69 27.79 18.17
C GLY A 976 5.28 28.96 19.09
N SER A 977 4.65 29.98 18.54
CA SER A 977 4.26 31.22 19.22
C SER A 977 3.06 31.08 20.19
N ALA A 978 2.51 29.88 20.40
CA ALA A 978 1.30 29.64 21.19
C ALA A 978 1.53 29.19 22.65
N GLN A 979 2.74 29.31 23.20
CA GLN A 979 3.04 28.95 24.61
C GLN A 979 3.44 30.14 25.50
N ALA A 980 2.79 31.30 25.30
CA ALA A 980 2.88 32.42 26.23
C ALA A 980 1.49 32.76 26.79
N GLY A 981 0.92 31.90 27.65
CA GLY A 981 -0.28 32.28 28.41
C GLY A 981 -1.26 31.16 28.75
N VAL A 982 -0.83 30.09 29.41
CA VAL A 982 -1.72 29.38 30.35
C VAL A 982 -0.88 29.04 31.58
N ASN A 983 -0.99 29.88 32.61
CA ASN A 983 -0.48 29.58 33.93
C ASN A 983 -1.19 28.31 34.44
N THR A 984 -0.41 27.26 34.67
CA THR A 984 -0.82 26.09 35.45
C THR A 984 -1.18 26.52 36.87
N ARG A 985 -2.46 26.46 37.21
CA ARG A 985 -2.97 26.16 38.56
C ARG A 985 -4.21 25.32 38.46
#